data_AF-A0A0A0EX65-F1
#
_entry.id   AF-A0A0A0EX65-F1
#
_cell.length_a   1.000
_cell.length_b   1.000
_cell.length_c   1.000
_cell.angle_alpha   90.00
_cell.angle_beta   90.00
_cell.angle_gamma   90.00
#
_symmetry.space_group_name_H-M   'P 1'
#
loop_
_entity.id
_entity.type
_entity.pdbx_description
1 polymer ?
#
loop_
_entity_poly.entity_id
_entity_poly.type
_entity_poly.pdbx_seq_one_letter_code
_entity_poly.pdbx_strand_id
1 'polypeptide(L)'
;MRVLATGWYGAGNVGDELILRILARWCEEAGARVTTLSPFPRHTRSIHGLEAVDAFDFSAAAESMLDADLFVLGGGGLFQTHHGFTVPGLFDYAPGDISAYARPALMAHQMGVPTLLWAQGVGPLNGDHPREIVRDVFSKASFASVRDEVSNRTLREIGVGHDVLVAPDPVWAFPVDRSGQRSIGATRRLGLVLREWSFQPGWEDAFVAAIRSAASPQNERLVWIPFQVGEEGASSADMVLARSLMARLGEYEHEVAASPDPDDMVAVLAGCDRLVCMRLHAQILALKLGRPALCIEYDPKMSRVSEMSGLPESLRLMPSAPPEAWRNGMRTLLETDRPLVSMERIFELEAAALAHKVLLHSAIDSVRGRESSRRWSSDRFDWVGTWSDSTAQRAFARREAALVAQLARSEGQVTALAGAMRQHELAVSTAERAVALSEGMVAAKEAELTALRAQVATGAERLHALQADVDACRADVAGLREELDRKDRQQLALRQEREAYSSECLELRKEIESRITVTNALMSEVSQLRADHDVAGRERDRMQGLLAERSAELDKVVGSWTWRLTHPIRLGRALLVLPAHERRALAYSAMRSAFWAMPQPLRLKLDSLRHRFVQRAKVAEEVELPASDAGLDWIALVDAAGKVAIVPSAFEFEELANQRPINLAKYLAGRGYTVLFAAWQWSRDERLSKSNQQVHPGIWQIDLYSLIDNVGKLARRQDPSSIYVLTLPAPELVNLHQAVRRSGFAVVYDILDEWEAFNAVGQAPWYSKAHEHEAVMAADVVAAVSPPLTAKFGHLRGDMHVIGNGYTPAVLGLDNKFCAAGARNDGKQLRIGYFGHLTDAWFDWGLVLDAARQLPDCRFEIIGYGEPQWVRDAASQVPNLTLLGKVPPSDLWKHARHWHAGLAPFRPGPLAVAIDPIKVYEYIYLGLPTVCTGIPHLADLPGVSVVEGLGAFVEACQAQLEIQPDYEAMERCLEQTTWEARFDSMLRLVDADGLRGMYGS
;
A
#
# COMPACT_ATOMS: atom_id res chain seq x y z
N MET A 1 19.76 -36.54 -26.13
CA MET A 1 18.67 -35.59 -26.39
C MET A 1 18.26 -34.99 -25.05
N ARG A 2 18.51 -33.70 -24.87
CA ARG A 2 18.29 -32.92 -23.65
C ARG A 2 17.15 -31.94 -23.90
N VAL A 3 16.07 -32.04 -23.13
CA VAL A 3 14.93 -31.15 -23.19
C VAL A 3 14.97 -30.25 -21.95
N LEU A 4 15.01 -28.94 -22.14
CA LEU A 4 14.79 -28.00 -21.05
C LEU A 4 13.32 -27.59 -21.04
N ALA A 5 12.63 -27.89 -19.95
CA ALA A 5 11.22 -27.57 -19.77
C ALA A 5 11.05 -26.40 -18.79
N THR A 6 10.09 -25.51 -19.06
CA THR A 6 9.66 -24.51 -18.08
C THR A 6 8.15 -24.32 -18.13
N GLY A 7 7.62 -23.80 -17.03
CA GLY A 7 6.21 -23.59 -16.74
C GLY A 7 6.09 -23.09 -15.31
N TRP A 8 4.90 -23.15 -14.71
CA TRP A 8 4.74 -22.89 -13.27
C TRP A 8 5.02 -24.15 -12.43
N TYR A 9 6.12 -24.86 -12.76
CA TYR A 9 6.43 -26.19 -12.25
C TYR A 9 7.25 -26.18 -10.97
N GLY A 10 6.93 -27.07 -10.04
CA GLY A 10 7.55 -27.14 -8.72
C GLY A 10 7.10 -26.07 -7.75
N ALA A 11 6.05 -25.31 -8.08
CA ALA A 11 5.47 -24.27 -7.22
C ALA A 11 4.37 -24.83 -6.29
N GLY A 12 4.20 -26.16 -6.22
CA GLY A 12 3.24 -26.83 -5.34
C GLY A 12 1.79 -26.74 -5.84
N ASN A 13 1.57 -26.37 -7.10
CA ASN A 13 0.26 -26.43 -7.73
C ASN A 13 0.07 -27.80 -8.38
N VAL A 14 -0.78 -28.64 -7.80
CA VAL A 14 -1.05 -30.02 -8.25
C VAL A 14 -1.34 -30.09 -9.74
N GLY A 15 -2.06 -29.10 -10.28
CA GLY A 15 -2.37 -29.01 -11.69
C GLY A 15 -1.14 -28.84 -12.59
N ASP A 16 -0.22 -27.96 -12.20
CA ASP A 16 1.01 -27.71 -12.96
C ASP A 16 1.99 -28.87 -12.79
N GLU A 17 2.03 -29.52 -11.62
CA GLU A 17 2.83 -30.73 -11.39
C GLU A 17 2.34 -31.92 -12.23
N LEU A 18 1.02 -32.06 -12.46
CA LEU A 18 0.46 -33.06 -13.38
C LEU A 18 0.92 -32.85 -14.83
N ILE A 19 0.97 -31.58 -15.27
CA ILE A 19 1.48 -31.23 -16.60
C ILE A 19 2.98 -31.56 -16.69
N LEU A 20 3.78 -31.25 -15.67
CA LEU A 20 5.19 -31.64 -15.66
C LEU A 20 5.37 -33.16 -15.70
N ARG A 21 4.60 -33.91 -14.89
CA ARG A 21 4.66 -35.38 -14.85
C ARG A 21 4.39 -36.00 -16.22
N ILE A 22 3.34 -35.53 -16.91
CA ILE A 22 2.99 -36.09 -18.23
C ILE A 22 3.97 -35.67 -19.32
N LEU A 23 4.47 -34.42 -19.29
CA LEU A 23 5.52 -33.95 -20.18
C LEU A 23 6.78 -34.81 -20.03
N ALA A 24 7.25 -35.00 -18.80
CA ALA A 24 8.47 -35.74 -18.50
C ALA A 24 8.36 -37.20 -18.96
N ARG A 25 7.24 -37.86 -18.67
CA ARG A 25 6.96 -39.20 -19.13
C ARG A 25 6.98 -39.31 -20.66
N TRP A 26 6.34 -38.39 -21.37
CA TRP A 26 6.30 -38.42 -22.83
C TRP A 26 7.66 -38.12 -23.47
N CYS A 27 8.48 -37.27 -22.86
CA CYS A 27 9.86 -37.06 -23.26
C CYS A 27 10.70 -38.33 -23.06
N GLU A 28 10.57 -39.01 -21.91
CA GLU A 28 11.28 -40.25 -21.61
C GLU A 28 10.90 -41.37 -22.59
N GLU A 29 9.61 -41.51 -22.90
CA GLU A 29 9.11 -42.44 -23.93
C GLU A 29 9.71 -42.17 -25.32
N ALA A 30 10.07 -40.93 -25.63
CA ALA A 30 10.78 -40.55 -26.86
C ALA A 30 12.31 -40.72 -26.76
N GLY A 31 12.84 -41.13 -25.61
CA GLY A 31 14.28 -41.26 -25.36
C GLY A 31 14.99 -39.95 -25.07
N ALA A 32 14.26 -38.93 -24.61
CA ALA A 32 14.81 -37.64 -24.19
C ALA A 32 14.91 -37.53 -22.67
N ARG A 33 15.95 -36.83 -22.17
CA ARG A 33 16.07 -36.49 -20.75
C ARG A 33 15.53 -35.08 -20.52
N VAL A 34 14.74 -34.89 -19.48
CA VAL A 34 14.14 -33.60 -19.13
C VAL A 34 14.87 -32.99 -17.94
N THR A 35 15.27 -31.72 -18.11
CA THR A 35 15.65 -30.82 -17.03
C THR A 35 14.58 -29.74 -16.94
N THR A 36 14.18 -29.34 -15.74
CA THR A 36 13.10 -28.35 -15.56
C THR A 36 13.57 -27.10 -14.82
N LEU A 37 13.19 -25.92 -15.33
CA LEU A 37 13.29 -24.66 -14.59
C LEU A 37 12.16 -24.62 -13.56
N SER A 38 12.51 -24.44 -12.28
CA SER A 38 11.55 -24.49 -11.17
C SER A 38 11.83 -23.42 -10.11
N PRO A 39 10.79 -22.78 -9.54
CA PRO A 39 10.92 -21.91 -8.37
C PRO A 39 11.51 -22.62 -7.14
N PHE A 40 11.24 -23.92 -6.99
CA PHE A 40 11.72 -24.72 -5.85
C PHE A 40 12.37 -26.03 -6.32
N PRO A 41 13.62 -25.99 -6.83
CA PRO A 41 14.26 -27.15 -7.47
C PRO A 41 14.45 -28.37 -6.58
N ARG A 42 14.56 -28.19 -5.26
CA ARG A 42 14.66 -29.32 -4.31
C ARG A 42 13.34 -30.08 -4.20
N HIS A 43 12.24 -29.35 -4.15
CA HIS A 43 10.89 -29.90 -4.10
C HIS A 43 10.57 -30.67 -5.39
N THR A 44 10.84 -30.06 -6.55
CA THR A 44 10.66 -30.69 -7.87
C THR A 44 11.45 -31.98 -8.01
N ARG A 45 12.72 -31.99 -7.57
CA ARG A 45 13.55 -33.20 -7.55
C ARG A 45 12.95 -34.30 -6.67
N SER A 46 12.44 -33.94 -5.49
CA SER A 46 11.83 -34.88 -4.55
C SER A 46 10.60 -35.58 -5.14
N ILE A 47 9.70 -34.82 -5.77
CA ILE A 47 8.40 -35.33 -6.26
C ILE A 47 8.52 -35.99 -7.63
N HIS A 48 9.30 -35.40 -8.53
CA HIS A 48 9.36 -35.82 -9.93
C HIS A 48 10.56 -36.72 -10.24
N GLY A 49 11.62 -36.71 -9.42
CA GLY A 49 12.87 -37.40 -9.73
C GLY A 49 13.62 -36.82 -10.94
N LEU A 50 13.26 -35.60 -11.36
CA LEU A 50 13.84 -34.90 -12.50
C LEU A 50 14.95 -33.96 -12.06
N GLU A 51 15.95 -33.75 -12.90
CA GLU A 51 16.89 -32.64 -12.71
C GLU A 51 16.13 -31.32 -12.77
N ALA A 52 16.36 -30.46 -11.77
CA ALA A 52 15.68 -29.18 -11.66
C ALA A 52 16.68 -28.07 -11.35
N VAL A 53 16.53 -26.96 -12.06
CA VAL A 53 17.36 -25.76 -11.95
C VAL A 53 16.50 -24.61 -11.48
N ASP A 54 17.07 -23.73 -10.65
CA ASP A 54 16.34 -22.58 -10.13
C ASP A 54 15.91 -21.67 -11.29
N ALA A 55 14.60 -21.49 -11.44
CA ALA A 55 14.02 -20.65 -12.47
C ALA A 55 14.44 -19.17 -12.34
N PHE A 56 14.86 -18.75 -11.14
CA PHE A 56 15.30 -17.39 -10.84
C PHE A 56 16.83 -17.23 -10.90
N ASP A 57 17.59 -18.32 -11.05
CA ASP A 57 19.03 -18.27 -11.33
C ASP A 57 19.25 -18.18 -12.84
N PHE A 58 19.41 -16.93 -13.31
CA PHE A 58 19.58 -16.66 -14.72
C PHE A 58 20.77 -17.39 -15.35
N SER A 59 21.92 -17.42 -14.65
CA SER A 59 23.13 -18.06 -15.18
C SER A 59 22.91 -19.55 -15.32
N ALA A 60 22.34 -20.19 -14.29
CA ALA A 60 22.05 -21.62 -14.35
C ALA A 60 20.97 -21.95 -15.40
N ALA A 61 19.95 -21.10 -15.56
CA ALA A 61 18.93 -21.26 -16.58
C ALA A 61 19.51 -21.08 -18.00
N ALA A 62 20.40 -20.11 -18.21
CA ALA A 62 21.08 -19.87 -19.47
C ALA A 62 22.07 -20.99 -19.83
N GLU A 63 22.84 -21.49 -18.86
CA GLU A 63 23.71 -22.67 -19.02
C GLU A 63 22.89 -23.90 -19.39
N SER A 64 21.77 -24.13 -18.70
CA SER A 64 20.85 -25.22 -19.00
C SER A 64 20.21 -25.08 -20.39
N MET A 65 19.93 -23.84 -20.82
CA MET A 65 19.41 -23.55 -22.16
C MET A 65 20.45 -23.84 -23.24
N LEU A 66 21.70 -23.43 -23.03
CA LEU A 66 22.81 -23.77 -23.91
C LEU A 66 23.01 -25.28 -23.99
N ASP A 67 22.78 -26.00 -22.90
CA ASP A 67 22.83 -27.46 -22.89
C ASP A 67 21.57 -28.13 -23.45
N ALA A 68 20.50 -27.40 -23.72
CA ALA A 68 19.29 -27.98 -24.30
C ALA A 68 19.45 -28.22 -25.81
N ASP A 69 18.89 -29.34 -26.28
CA ASP A 69 18.68 -29.62 -27.71
C ASP A 69 17.28 -29.12 -28.17
N LEU A 70 16.34 -29.02 -27.22
CA LEU A 70 14.97 -28.51 -27.41
C LEU A 70 14.54 -27.78 -26.13
N PHE A 71 13.97 -26.59 -26.28
CA PHE A 71 13.30 -25.88 -25.20
C PHE A 71 11.78 -26.05 -25.29
N VAL A 72 11.14 -26.41 -24.19
CA VAL A 72 9.69 -26.60 -24.10
C VAL A 72 9.11 -25.65 -23.05
N LEU A 73 8.30 -24.70 -23.49
CA LEU A 73 7.43 -23.95 -22.59
C LEU A 73 6.12 -24.73 -22.46
N GLY A 74 5.98 -25.43 -21.34
CA GLY A 74 4.88 -26.36 -21.12
C GLY A 74 3.57 -25.67 -20.72
N GLY A 75 2.48 -26.45 -20.77
CA GLY A 75 1.11 -25.93 -20.79
C GLY A 75 0.65 -25.23 -19.52
N GLY A 76 -0.51 -24.59 -19.60
CA GLY A 76 -1.09 -23.78 -18.53
C GLY A 76 -1.73 -22.50 -19.05
N GLY A 77 -2.36 -21.71 -18.17
CA GLY A 77 -2.85 -20.37 -18.51
C GLY A 77 -1.76 -19.32 -18.36
N LEU A 78 -0.60 -19.52 -19.01
CA LEU A 78 0.61 -18.71 -18.75
C LEU A 78 0.56 -17.35 -19.44
N PHE A 79 -0.07 -17.27 -20.62
CA PHE A 79 -0.18 -16.04 -21.41
C PHE A 79 -1.56 -15.37 -21.22
N GLN A 80 -1.71 -14.63 -20.13
CA GLN A 80 -2.95 -13.94 -19.76
C GLN A 80 -2.65 -12.65 -18.97
N THR A 81 -3.54 -11.66 -19.03
CA THR A 81 -3.38 -10.36 -18.34
C THR A 81 -4.28 -10.22 -17.11
N HIS A 82 -4.41 -11.29 -16.32
CA HIS A 82 -5.02 -11.17 -14.98
C HIS A 82 -4.13 -10.38 -14.02
N HIS A 83 -2.82 -10.46 -14.23
CA HIS A 83 -1.81 -9.57 -13.67
C HIS A 83 -1.43 -8.56 -14.75
N GLY A 84 -1.22 -7.30 -14.37
CA GLY A 84 -0.82 -6.25 -15.31
C GLY A 84 0.53 -6.58 -15.93
N PHE A 85 0.67 -6.36 -17.24
CA PHE A 85 1.93 -6.54 -17.95
C PHE A 85 2.45 -5.18 -18.41
N THR A 86 3.75 -4.97 -18.24
CA THR A 86 4.47 -3.81 -18.78
C THR A 86 5.73 -4.26 -19.50
N VAL A 87 6.15 -3.54 -20.53
CA VAL A 87 7.40 -3.85 -21.26
C VAL A 87 8.63 -3.86 -20.33
N PRO A 88 8.76 -2.94 -19.33
CA PRO A 88 9.82 -3.04 -18.31
C PRO A 88 9.85 -4.36 -17.54
N GLY A 89 8.68 -5.00 -17.33
CA GLY A 89 8.58 -6.31 -16.66
C GLY A 89 9.37 -7.43 -17.34
N LEU A 90 9.70 -7.31 -18.64
CA LEU A 90 10.58 -8.24 -19.35
C LEU A 90 12.04 -8.20 -18.88
N PHE A 91 12.42 -7.15 -18.16
CA PHE A 91 13.76 -6.95 -17.62
C PHE A 91 13.84 -7.23 -16.11
N ASP A 92 12.68 -7.30 -15.45
CA ASP A 92 12.57 -7.64 -14.03
C ASP A 92 12.28 -9.15 -13.87
N TYR A 93 12.88 -9.77 -12.84
CA TYR A 93 12.69 -11.19 -12.49
C TYR A 93 11.60 -11.41 -11.43
N ALA A 94 11.03 -10.33 -10.88
CA ALA A 94 9.99 -10.37 -9.87
C ALA A 94 8.54 -10.65 -10.35
N PRO A 95 8.08 -10.26 -11.55
CA PRO A 95 6.65 -10.37 -11.89
C PRO A 95 6.25 -11.77 -12.38
N GLY A 96 5.22 -12.34 -11.74
CA GLY A 96 4.53 -13.58 -12.18
C GLY A 96 3.54 -13.36 -13.33
N ASP A 97 3.87 -12.47 -14.26
CA ASP A 97 3.06 -12.12 -15.43
C ASP A 97 3.58 -12.79 -16.72
N ILE A 98 3.12 -12.34 -17.88
CA ILE A 98 3.55 -12.82 -19.20
C ILE A 98 5.09 -12.83 -19.34
N SER A 99 5.80 -11.90 -18.69
CA SER A 99 7.25 -11.76 -18.75
C SER A 99 7.97 -13.00 -18.20
N ALA A 100 7.44 -13.62 -17.15
CA ALA A 100 8.04 -14.83 -16.56
C ALA A 100 8.22 -15.95 -17.59
N TYR A 101 7.30 -16.03 -18.56
CA TYR A 101 7.25 -17.10 -19.56
C TYR A 101 7.79 -16.66 -20.93
N ALA A 102 7.61 -15.39 -21.30
CA ALA A 102 8.15 -14.84 -22.54
C ALA A 102 9.69 -14.83 -22.55
N ARG A 103 10.32 -14.52 -21.41
CA ARG A 103 11.79 -14.41 -21.30
C ARG A 103 12.54 -15.69 -21.66
N PRO A 104 12.29 -16.86 -21.04
CA PRO A 104 13.00 -18.08 -21.41
C PRO A 104 12.72 -18.51 -22.86
N ALA A 105 11.52 -18.22 -23.40
CA ALA A 105 11.23 -18.48 -24.82
C ALA A 105 12.02 -17.60 -25.78
N LEU A 106 12.19 -16.30 -25.45
CA LEU A 106 13.01 -15.38 -26.23
C LEU A 106 14.51 -15.70 -26.11
N MET A 107 14.96 -16.13 -24.93
CA MET A 107 16.31 -16.63 -24.70
C MET A 107 16.64 -17.81 -25.61
N ALA A 108 15.76 -18.81 -25.63
CA ALA A 108 15.91 -20.00 -26.48
C ALA A 108 16.07 -19.59 -27.96
N HIS A 109 15.21 -18.69 -28.43
CA HIS A 109 15.28 -18.18 -29.79
C HIS A 109 16.60 -17.46 -30.10
N GLN A 110 17.09 -16.60 -29.20
CA GLN A 110 18.35 -15.89 -29.37
C GLN A 110 19.57 -16.82 -29.40
N MET A 111 19.55 -17.88 -28.60
CA MET A 111 20.59 -18.91 -28.56
C MET A 111 20.49 -19.92 -29.72
N GLY A 112 19.46 -19.81 -30.57
CA GLY A 112 19.21 -20.72 -31.68
C GLY A 112 18.73 -22.11 -31.22
N VAL A 113 18.19 -22.22 -30.01
CA VAL A 113 17.59 -23.44 -29.48
C VAL A 113 16.16 -23.54 -30.02
N PRO A 114 15.79 -24.63 -30.72
CA PRO A 114 14.41 -24.84 -31.17
C PRO A 114 13.43 -24.83 -30.00
N THR A 115 12.31 -24.14 -30.18
CA THR A 115 11.31 -23.92 -29.13
C THR A 115 9.99 -24.57 -29.48
N LEU A 116 9.43 -25.33 -28.54
CA LEU A 116 8.05 -25.82 -28.57
C LEU A 116 7.23 -25.11 -27.48
N LEU A 117 6.22 -24.36 -27.88
CA LEU A 117 5.19 -23.84 -26.98
C LEU A 117 4.08 -24.88 -26.87
N TRP A 118 4.01 -25.60 -25.75
CA TRP A 118 3.23 -26.83 -25.65
C TRP A 118 1.97 -26.62 -24.83
N ALA A 119 0.80 -26.95 -25.41
CA ALA A 119 -0.52 -26.94 -24.78
C ALA A 119 -0.87 -25.64 -24.02
N GLN A 120 -0.53 -24.48 -24.60
CA GLN A 120 -0.77 -23.18 -23.98
C GLN A 120 -2.26 -22.81 -23.94
N GLY A 121 -2.70 -22.23 -22.82
CA GLY A 121 -3.93 -21.44 -22.75
C GLY A 121 -3.59 -19.96 -22.94
N VAL A 122 -4.25 -19.30 -23.88
CA VAL A 122 -3.97 -17.90 -24.22
C VAL A 122 -5.21 -17.04 -23.95
N GLY A 123 -5.00 -15.96 -23.22
CA GLY A 123 -5.98 -14.91 -22.97
C GLY A 123 -6.75 -15.02 -21.65
N PRO A 124 -7.45 -13.93 -21.25
CA PRO A 124 -7.59 -12.67 -22.00
C PRO A 124 -6.27 -11.87 -22.06
N LEU A 125 -6.07 -11.14 -23.16
CA LEU A 125 -4.92 -10.24 -23.39
C LEU A 125 -5.41 -8.80 -23.55
N ASN A 126 -5.33 -8.04 -22.46
CA ASN A 126 -5.77 -6.65 -22.39
C ASN A 126 -4.61 -5.69 -22.64
N GLY A 127 -4.72 -4.86 -23.69
CA GLY A 127 -3.69 -3.90 -24.08
C GLY A 127 -2.78 -4.39 -25.21
N ASP A 128 -2.06 -3.47 -25.84
CA ASP A 128 -1.29 -3.76 -27.06
C ASP A 128 0.05 -4.47 -26.76
N HIS A 129 0.81 -4.02 -25.76
CA HIS A 129 2.09 -4.65 -25.42
C HIS A 129 2.00 -6.17 -25.07
N PRO A 130 1.03 -6.64 -24.25
CA PRO A 130 0.83 -8.07 -24.04
C PRO A 130 0.54 -8.85 -25.33
N ARG A 131 -0.22 -8.25 -26.25
CA ARG A 131 -0.55 -8.86 -27.53
C ARG A 131 0.68 -8.95 -28.42
N GLU A 132 1.48 -7.90 -28.46
CA GLU A 132 2.72 -7.87 -29.23
C GLU A 132 3.74 -8.89 -28.73
N ILE A 133 3.97 -8.99 -27.42
CA ILE A 133 4.95 -9.93 -26.88
C ILE A 133 4.50 -11.39 -27.06
N VAL A 134 3.21 -11.68 -26.89
CA VAL A 134 2.67 -13.03 -27.13
C VAL A 134 2.76 -13.37 -28.61
N ARG A 135 2.40 -12.43 -29.51
CA ARG A 135 2.59 -12.61 -30.96
C ARG A 135 4.04 -12.93 -31.28
N ASP A 136 4.98 -12.19 -30.70
CA ASP A 136 6.41 -12.34 -30.94
C ASP A 136 6.94 -13.70 -30.46
N VAL A 137 6.55 -14.14 -29.26
CA VAL A 137 6.96 -15.44 -28.70
C VAL A 137 6.41 -16.58 -29.56
N PHE A 138 5.13 -16.54 -29.90
CA PHE A 138 4.52 -17.59 -30.73
C PHE A 138 5.09 -17.60 -32.15
N SER A 139 5.23 -16.45 -32.81
CA SER A 139 5.75 -16.37 -34.18
C SER A 139 7.21 -16.83 -34.31
N LYS A 140 7.97 -16.85 -33.22
CA LYS A 140 9.36 -17.31 -33.15
C LYS A 140 9.50 -18.78 -32.73
N ALA A 141 8.42 -19.41 -32.28
CA ALA A 141 8.43 -20.81 -31.88
C ALA A 141 8.58 -21.73 -33.10
N SER A 142 9.37 -22.80 -32.96
CA SER A 142 9.51 -23.82 -34.00
C SER A 142 8.27 -24.70 -34.09
N PHE A 143 7.61 -24.92 -32.95
CA PHE A 143 6.39 -25.68 -32.81
C PHE A 143 5.48 -25.00 -31.79
N ALA A 144 4.17 -25.07 -32.00
CA ALA A 144 3.21 -24.53 -31.06
C ALA A 144 1.93 -25.37 -31.01
N SER A 145 1.41 -25.58 -29.81
CA SER A 145 0.07 -26.08 -29.58
C SER A 145 -0.66 -25.31 -28.48
N VAL A 146 -1.97 -25.23 -28.61
CA VAL A 146 -2.88 -24.63 -27.63
C VAL A 146 -3.96 -25.60 -27.22
N ARG A 147 -4.52 -25.38 -26.03
CA ARG A 147 -5.47 -26.32 -25.43
C ARG A 147 -6.93 -26.15 -25.85
N ASP A 148 -7.26 -25.04 -26.52
CA ASP A 148 -8.62 -24.71 -26.95
C ASP A 148 -8.66 -23.76 -28.15
N GLU A 149 -9.79 -23.77 -28.87
CA GLU A 149 -9.97 -22.97 -30.09
C GLU A 149 -10.01 -21.46 -29.83
N VAL A 150 -10.36 -21.03 -28.61
CA VAL A 150 -10.37 -19.61 -28.25
C VAL A 150 -8.95 -19.08 -28.19
N SER A 151 -8.04 -19.85 -27.58
CA SER A 151 -6.61 -19.54 -27.54
C SER A 151 -6.04 -19.45 -28.96
N ASN A 152 -6.39 -20.39 -29.84
CA ASN A 152 -6.00 -20.36 -31.26
C ASN A 152 -6.51 -19.11 -31.98
N ARG A 153 -7.78 -18.75 -31.75
CA ARG A 153 -8.39 -17.55 -32.32
C ARG A 153 -7.70 -16.28 -31.83
N THR A 154 -7.42 -16.19 -30.52
CA THR A 154 -6.67 -15.05 -29.96
C THR A 154 -5.29 -14.93 -30.60
N LEU A 155 -4.58 -16.03 -30.83
CA LEU A 155 -3.28 -16.02 -31.53
C LEU A 155 -3.41 -15.53 -32.99
N ARG A 156 -4.44 -15.97 -33.71
CA ARG A 156 -4.73 -15.48 -35.08
C ARG A 156 -5.08 -13.98 -35.09
N GLU A 157 -5.89 -13.53 -34.13
CA GLU A 157 -6.31 -12.12 -33.99
C GLU A 157 -5.12 -11.19 -33.71
N ILE A 158 -4.13 -11.64 -32.93
CA ILE A 158 -2.91 -10.86 -32.68
C ILE A 158 -1.86 -11.04 -33.80
N GLY A 159 -2.13 -11.81 -34.85
CA GLY A 159 -1.27 -11.90 -36.04
C GLY A 159 -0.22 -13.01 -36.04
N VAL A 160 -0.41 -14.09 -35.28
CA VAL A 160 0.41 -15.31 -35.42
C VAL A 160 0.00 -16.02 -36.72
N GLY A 161 0.91 -16.05 -37.69
CA GLY A 161 0.62 -16.42 -39.07
C GLY A 161 0.89 -17.88 -39.47
N HIS A 162 1.45 -18.70 -38.57
CA HIS A 162 1.67 -20.13 -38.82
C HIS A 162 0.62 -20.99 -38.12
N ASP A 163 0.49 -22.24 -38.55
CA ASP A 163 -0.43 -23.18 -37.91
C ASP A 163 -0.01 -23.50 -36.47
N VAL A 164 -0.99 -23.54 -35.58
CA VAL A 164 -0.86 -23.91 -34.17
C VAL A 164 -1.79 -25.09 -33.93
N LEU A 165 -1.25 -26.19 -33.41
CA LEU A 165 -2.05 -27.38 -33.13
C LEU A 165 -3.07 -27.08 -32.02
N VAL A 166 -4.34 -27.39 -32.25
CA VAL A 166 -5.40 -27.27 -31.24
C VAL A 166 -5.79 -28.67 -30.78
N ALA A 167 -5.63 -28.95 -29.49
CA ALA A 167 -6.06 -30.21 -28.89
C ALA A 167 -6.39 -30.00 -27.41
N PRO A 168 -7.28 -30.79 -26.78
CA PRO A 168 -7.61 -30.62 -25.36
C PRO A 168 -6.39 -30.66 -24.45
N ASP A 169 -6.52 -30.07 -23.26
CA ASP A 169 -5.46 -30.03 -22.24
C ASP A 169 -4.82 -31.41 -22.01
N PRO A 170 -3.47 -31.53 -21.95
CA PRO A 170 -2.78 -32.82 -21.87
C PRO A 170 -3.16 -33.63 -20.63
N VAL A 171 -3.68 -33.01 -19.56
CA VAL A 171 -4.17 -33.74 -18.38
C VAL A 171 -5.35 -34.65 -18.72
N TRP A 172 -6.08 -34.42 -19.81
CA TRP A 172 -7.05 -35.40 -20.33
C TRP A 172 -6.38 -36.75 -20.64
N ALA A 173 -5.14 -36.78 -21.09
CA ALA A 173 -4.40 -38.02 -21.36
C ALA A 173 -3.66 -38.59 -20.13
N PHE A 174 -3.79 -37.98 -18.95
CA PHE A 174 -3.14 -38.46 -17.73
C PHE A 174 -3.66 -39.87 -17.35
N PRO A 175 -2.83 -40.80 -16.89
CA PRO A 175 -3.33 -42.11 -16.45
C PRO A 175 -4.17 -41.96 -15.17
N VAL A 176 -5.38 -42.52 -15.15
CA VAL A 176 -6.21 -42.55 -13.92
C VAL A 176 -6.77 -43.96 -13.71
N ASP A 177 -6.83 -44.38 -12.46
CA ASP A 177 -7.53 -45.60 -12.08
C ASP A 177 -9.01 -45.31 -11.82
N ARG A 178 -9.87 -45.77 -12.75
CA ARG A 178 -11.33 -45.65 -12.63
C ARG A 178 -11.95 -46.74 -11.76
N SER A 179 -11.19 -47.77 -11.41
CA SER A 179 -11.64 -48.88 -10.56
C SER A 179 -11.63 -48.53 -9.07
N GLY A 180 -11.12 -47.34 -8.71
CA GLY A 180 -11.01 -46.84 -7.35
C GLY A 180 -12.25 -47.13 -6.50
N GLN A 181 -12.02 -47.80 -5.38
CA GLN A 181 -13.06 -48.24 -4.44
C GLN A 181 -13.88 -47.02 -3.98
N ARG A 182 -15.18 -47.02 -4.32
CA ARG A 182 -16.14 -46.09 -3.73
C ARG A 182 -16.28 -46.39 -2.24
N SER A 183 -16.74 -45.41 -1.47
CA SER A 183 -17.12 -45.61 -0.08
C SER A 183 -18.08 -46.81 0.03
N ILE A 184 -17.62 -47.92 0.61
CA ILE A 184 -18.47 -49.08 0.90
C ILE A 184 -19.04 -48.84 2.31
N GLY A 185 -20.12 -48.04 2.39
CA GLY A 185 -20.72 -47.64 3.66
C GLY A 185 -21.90 -46.67 3.49
N ALA A 186 -22.55 -46.31 4.60
CA ALA A 186 -23.67 -45.36 4.59
C ALA A 186 -23.22 -43.90 4.37
N THR A 187 -21.98 -43.57 4.73
CA THR A 187 -21.41 -42.21 4.62
C THR A 187 -20.66 -42.07 3.29
N ARG A 188 -21.07 -41.09 2.48
CA ARG A 188 -20.47 -40.74 1.20
C ARG A 188 -19.40 -39.65 1.37
N ARG A 189 -18.42 -39.63 0.47
CA ARG A 189 -17.29 -38.68 0.49
C ARG A 189 -17.50 -37.59 -0.55
N LEU A 190 -17.72 -36.36 -0.10
CA LEU A 190 -17.82 -35.17 -0.95
C LEU A 190 -16.47 -34.43 -0.96
N GLY A 191 -15.73 -34.55 -2.06
CA GLY A 191 -14.46 -33.86 -2.22
C GLY A 191 -14.64 -32.40 -2.64
N LEU A 192 -13.95 -31.50 -1.95
CA LEU A 192 -14.04 -30.06 -2.11
C LEU A 192 -12.67 -29.51 -2.54
N VAL A 193 -12.58 -29.12 -3.81
CA VAL A 193 -11.40 -28.46 -4.38
C VAL A 193 -11.75 -27.01 -4.65
N LEU A 194 -11.50 -26.15 -3.66
CA LEU A 194 -11.86 -24.74 -3.68
C LEU A 194 -10.63 -23.83 -3.75
N ARG A 195 -10.83 -22.63 -4.26
CA ARG A 195 -9.80 -21.59 -4.39
C ARG A 195 -10.34 -20.28 -3.86
N GLU A 196 -9.50 -19.51 -3.16
CA GLU A 196 -9.83 -18.14 -2.82
C GLU A 196 -9.91 -17.27 -4.09
N TRP A 197 -11.02 -16.53 -4.22
CA TRP A 197 -11.29 -15.68 -5.39
C TRP A 197 -11.73 -14.28 -4.96
N SER A 198 -10.75 -13.45 -4.63
CA SER A 198 -10.94 -12.09 -4.11
C SER A 198 -11.58 -11.10 -5.09
N PHE A 199 -11.60 -11.40 -6.40
CA PHE A 199 -12.25 -10.57 -7.40
C PHE A 199 -13.79 -10.58 -7.31
N GLN A 200 -14.36 -11.55 -6.58
CA GLN A 200 -15.80 -11.66 -6.37
C GLN A 200 -16.11 -12.23 -4.98
N PRO A 201 -16.14 -11.38 -3.94
CA PRO A 201 -16.44 -11.83 -2.58
C PRO A 201 -17.93 -12.23 -2.42
N GLY A 202 -18.20 -13.19 -1.52
CA GLY A 202 -19.56 -13.52 -1.05
C GLY A 202 -20.14 -14.83 -1.61
N TRP A 203 -19.44 -15.54 -2.50
CA TRP A 203 -19.87 -16.85 -2.99
C TRP A 203 -19.78 -17.92 -1.88
N GLU A 204 -18.91 -17.72 -0.89
CA GLU A 204 -18.70 -18.59 0.26
C GLU A 204 -19.99 -18.78 1.07
N ASP A 205 -20.78 -17.72 1.21
CA ASP A 205 -22.05 -17.75 1.93
C ASP A 205 -23.10 -18.59 1.19
N ALA A 206 -23.17 -18.42 -0.13
CA ALA A 206 -24.06 -19.21 -0.97
C ALA A 206 -23.64 -20.68 -1.00
N PHE A 207 -22.34 -20.97 -1.03
CA PHE A 207 -21.78 -22.32 -0.95
C PHE A 207 -22.12 -23.01 0.38
N VAL A 208 -21.87 -22.35 1.52
CA VAL A 208 -22.19 -22.89 2.86
C VAL A 208 -23.69 -23.13 3.01
N ALA A 209 -24.52 -22.18 2.56
CA ALA A 209 -25.97 -22.34 2.58
C ALA A 209 -26.43 -23.51 1.70
N ALA A 210 -25.80 -23.72 0.54
CA ALA A 210 -26.11 -24.81 -0.36
C ALA A 210 -25.76 -26.19 0.25
N ILE A 211 -24.59 -26.34 0.86
CA ILE A 211 -24.21 -27.57 1.58
C ILE A 211 -25.24 -27.87 2.68
N ARG A 212 -25.53 -26.89 3.54
CA ARG A 212 -26.52 -27.07 4.64
C ARG A 212 -27.90 -27.46 4.16
N SER A 213 -28.30 -26.98 2.99
CA SER A 213 -29.63 -27.26 2.44
C SER A 213 -29.76 -28.64 1.78
N ALA A 214 -28.64 -29.22 1.32
CA ALA A 214 -28.67 -30.39 0.44
C ALA A 214 -27.93 -31.62 1.00
N ALA A 215 -26.89 -31.43 1.81
CA ALA A 215 -26.08 -32.49 2.41
C ALA A 215 -26.52 -32.75 3.87
N SER A 216 -26.75 -34.02 4.22
CA SER A 216 -26.98 -34.41 5.62
C SER A 216 -25.65 -34.66 6.34
N PRO A 217 -25.40 -34.07 7.52
CA PRO A 217 -24.16 -34.27 8.27
C PRO A 217 -23.88 -35.73 8.68
N GLN A 218 -24.91 -36.58 8.73
CA GLN A 218 -24.79 -38.00 9.09
C GLN A 218 -24.39 -38.88 7.90
N ASN A 219 -24.60 -38.40 6.68
CA ASN A 219 -24.46 -39.18 5.45
C ASN A 219 -23.31 -38.69 4.56
N GLU A 220 -22.74 -37.51 4.81
CA GLU A 220 -21.72 -36.90 3.97
C GLU A 220 -20.50 -36.50 4.81
N ARG A 221 -19.33 -37.00 4.43
CA ARG A 221 -18.03 -36.55 4.93
C ARG A 221 -17.42 -35.56 3.93
N LEU A 222 -17.05 -34.38 4.42
CA LEU A 222 -16.45 -33.32 3.60
C LEU A 222 -14.93 -33.51 3.54
N VAL A 223 -14.41 -33.83 2.35
CA VAL A 223 -12.98 -34.04 2.11
C VAL A 223 -12.39 -32.79 1.45
N TRP A 224 -11.60 -32.02 2.17
CA TRP A 224 -10.95 -30.79 1.71
C TRP A 224 -9.63 -31.12 1.02
N ILE A 225 -9.53 -30.80 -0.27
CA ILE A 225 -8.42 -31.20 -1.14
C ILE A 225 -7.76 -29.92 -1.70
N PRO A 226 -6.72 -29.38 -1.04
CA PRO A 226 -6.03 -28.19 -1.52
C PRO A 226 -5.22 -28.52 -2.78
N PHE A 227 -5.41 -27.74 -3.85
CA PHE A 227 -4.65 -27.90 -5.09
C PHE A 227 -3.43 -26.99 -5.17
N GLN A 228 -3.34 -26.02 -4.26
CA GLN A 228 -2.10 -25.34 -3.92
C GLN A 228 -1.60 -25.88 -2.59
N VAL A 229 -0.48 -26.59 -2.60
CA VAL A 229 0.22 -27.06 -1.42
C VAL A 229 1.45 -26.15 -1.24
N GLY A 230 1.60 -25.54 -0.07
CA GLY A 230 2.75 -24.68 0.22
C GLY A 230 4.02 -25.52 0.40
N GLU A 231 5.17 -24.85 0.54
CA GLU A 231 6.38 -25.51 1.06
C GLU A 231 6.06 -26.19 2.40
N GLU A 232 6.78 -27.26 2.79
CA GLU A 232 6.52 -28.00 4.02
C GLU A 232 6.36 -27.05 5.23
N GLY A 233 5.11 -26.87 5.69
CA GLY A 233 4.77 -26.00 6.83
C GLY A 233 4.21 -24.60 6.49
N ALA A 234 4.24 -24.15 5.24
CA ALA A 234 3.61 -22.90 4.83
C ALA A 234 2.12 -23.09 4.50
N SER A 235 1.25 -22.34 5.17
CA SER A 235 -0.19 -22.38 4.88
C SER A 235 -0.48 -21.82 3.49
N SER A 236 -0.94 -22.66 2.55
CA SER A 236 -1.41 -22.20 1.25
C SER A 236 -2.76 -21.46 1.35
N ALA A 237 -3.04 -20.56 0.41
CA ALA A 237 -4.31 -19.82 0.34
C ALA A 237 -5.54 -20.75 0.28
N ASP A 238 -5.44 -21.89 -0.43
CA ASP A 238 -6.50 -22.90 -0.48
C ASP A 238 -6.80 -23.47 0.93
N MET A 239 -5.77 -23.72 1.74
CA MET A 239 -5.92 -24.22 3.10
C MET A 239 -6.47 -23.19 4.08
N VAL A 240 -6.16 -21.90 3.88
CA VAL A 240 -6.77 -20.80 4.66
C VAL A 240 -8.28 -20.77 4.42
N LEU A 241 -8.70 -20.79 3.15
CA LEU A 241 -10.12 -20.85 2.77
C LEU A 241 -10.80 -22.12 3.32
N ALA A 242 -10.17 -23.29 3.15
CA ALA A 242 -10.71 -24.55 3.64
C ALA A 242 -10.98 -24.49 5.15
N ARG A 243 -10.02 -24.03 5.96
CA ARG A 243 -10.20 -23.89 7.41
C ARG A 243 -11.32 -22.92 7.79
N SER A 244 -11.44 -21.80 7.07
CA SER A 244 -12.53 -20.85 7.28
C SER A 244 -13.91 -21.48 7.01
N LEU A 245 -14.04 -22.25 5.92
CA LEU A 245 -15.29 -22.92 5.58
C LEU A 245 -15.59 -24.13 6.49
N MET A 246 -14.58 -24.87 6.93
CA MET A 246 -14.70 -25.92 7.95
C MET A 246 -15.31 -25.37 9.24
N ALA A 247 -14.79 -24.24 9.75
CA ALA A 247 -15.32 -23.61 10.97
C ALA A 247 -16.81 -23.24 10.82
N ARG A 248 -17.22 -22.84 9.61
CA ARG A 248 -18.61 -22.48 9.29
C ARG A 248 -19.52 -23.69 9.07
N LEU A 249 -18.97 -24.88 8.85
CA LEU A 249 -19.65 -26.15 8.60
C LEU A 249 -19.35 -27.18 9.69
N GLY A 250 -19.09 -26.72 10.92
CA GLY A 250 -18.61 -27.57 12.02
C GLY A 250 -19.57 -28.69 12.45
N GLU A 251 -20.80 -28.73 11.93
CA GLU A 251 -21.72 -29.85 12.10
C GLU A 251 -21.37 -31.09 11.26
N TYR A 252 -20.51 -30.98 10.24
CA TYR A 252 -20.11 -32.08 9.35
C TYR A 252 -18.80 -32.73 9.79
N GLU A 253 -18.61 -34.00 9.45
CA GLU A 253 -17.28 -34.63 9.57
C GLU A 253 -16.35 -34.10 8.47
N HIS A 254 -15.16 -33.66 8.87
CA HIS A 254 -14.17 -33.10 7.96
C HIS A 254 -12.92 -33.96 7.87
N GLU A 255 -12.41 -34.11 6.65
CA GLU A 255 -11.12 -34.73 6.35
C GLU A 255 -10.30 -33.76 5.50
N VAL A 256 -9.02 -33.58 5.81
CA VAL A 256 -8.10 -32.78 4.98
C VAL A 256 -7.14 -33.73 4.30
N ALA A 257 -7.13 -33.73 2.98
CA ALA A 257 -6.29 -34.61 2.17
C ALA A 257 -5.35 -33.76 1.31
N ALA A 258 -4.18 -33.44 1.85
CA ALA A 258 -3.12 -32.70 1.18
C ALA A 258 -1.91 -33.60 0.95
N SER A 259 -1.41 -33.66 -0.29
CA SER A 259 -0.15 -34.31 -0.63
C SER A 259 0.59 -33.44 -1.64
N PRO A 260 1.93 -33.30 -1.51
CA PRO A 260 2.73 -32.68 -2.54
C PRO A 260 2.84 -33.53 -3.81
N ASP A 261 2.55 -34.85 -3.75
CA ASP A 261 2.59 -35.71 -4.93
C ASP A 261 1.27 -35.60 -5.73
N PRO A 262 1.32 -35.20 -7.02
CA PRO A 262 0.12 -35.15 -7.85
C PRO A 262 -0.58 -36.50 -8.02
N ASP A 263 0.14 -37.63 -7.98
CA ASP A 263 -0.44 -38.96 -8.13
C ASP A 263 -1.31 -39.34 -6.91
N ASP A 264 -0.87 -38.97 -5.70
CA ASP A 264 -1.67 -39.11 -4.47
C ASP A 264 -2.96 -38.27 -4.54
N MET A 265 -2.87 -37.05 -5.07
CA MET A 265 -4.03 -36.18 -5.21
C MET A 265 -5.05 -36.74 -6.21
N VAL A 266 -4.60 -37.36 -7.29
CA VAL A 266 -5.48 -38.12 -8.20
C VAL A 266 -6.15 -39.29 -7.48
N ALA A 267 -5.41 -40.03 -6.64
CA ALA A 267 -5.96 -41.14 -5.86
C ALA A 267 -7.02 -40.68 -4.83
N VAL A 268 -6.79 -39.52 -4.18
CA VAL A 268 -7.77 -38.91 -3.26
C VAL A 268 -9.05 -38.52 -3.99
N LEU A 269 -8.95 -37.90 -5.17
CA LEU A 269 -10.12 -37.59 -6.01
C LEU A 269 -10.85 -38.87 -6.44
N ALA A 270 -10.10 -39.92 -6.80
CA ALA A 270 -10.66 -41.21 -7.17
C ALA A 270 -11.40 -41.89 -6.01
N GLY A 271 -11.00 -41.65 -4.76
CA GLY A 271 -11.68 -42.12 -3.55
C GLY A 271 -12.89 -41.28 -3.12
N CYS A 272 -13.20 -40.17 -3.79
CA CYS A 272 -14.41 -39.39 -3.54
C CYS A 272 -15.59 -39.92 -4.35
N ASP A 273 -16.80 -39.86 -3.79
CA ASP A 273 -18.01 -40.23 -4.49
C ASP A 273 -18.46 -39.11 -5.43
N ARG A 274 -18.26 -37.86 -5.02
CA ARG A 274 -18.65 -36.63 -5.72
C ARG A 274 -17.65 -35.52 -5.47
N LEU A 275 -17.61 -34.55 -6.38
CA LEU A 275 -16.63 -33.47 -6.34
C LEU A 275 -17.27 -32.09 -6.55
N VAL A 276 -16.77 -31.10 -5.83
CA VAL A 276 -16.96 -29.67 -6.14
C VAL A 276 -15.62 -29.12 -6.58
N CYS A 277 -15.54 -28.59 -7.79
CA CYS A 277 -14.28 -28.21 -8.42
C CYS A 277 -14.27 -26.72 -8.81
N MET A 278 -13.37 -25.96 -8.20
CA MET A 278 -13.05 -24.58 -8.57
C MET A 278 -11.65 -24.47 -9.20
N ARG A 279 -10.92 -25.58 -9.38
CA ARG A 279 -9.61 -25.63 -10.04
C ARG A 279 -9.72 -26.43 -11.34
N LEU A 280 -9.13 -25.94 -12.43
CA LEU A 280 -9.27 -26.51 -13.78
C LEU A 280 -8.89 -27.99 -13.86
N HIS A 281 -7.71 -28.34 -13.36
CA HIS A 281 -7.23 -29.72 -13.41
C HIS A 281 -8.03 -30.65 -12.50
N ALA A 282 -8.59 -30.13 -11.40
CA ALA A 282 -9.52 -30.88 -10.56
C ALA A 282 -10.80 -31.21 -11.33
N GLN A 283 -11.33 -30.25 -12.09
CA GLN A 283 -12.49 -30.45 -12.94
C GLN A 283 -12.21 -31.50 -14.03
N ILE A 284 -11.07 -31.41 -14.74
CA ILE A 284 -10.69 -32.40 -15.77
C ILE A 284 -10.60 -33.80 -15.16
N LEU A 285 -9.89 -33.95 -14.04
CA LEU A 285 -9.74 -35.25 -13.36
C LEU A 285 -11.06 -35.80 -12.85
N ALA A 286 -11.93 -34.95 -12.27
CA ALA A 286 -13.25 -35.36 -11.79
C ALA A 286 -14.09 -36.00 -12.92
N LEU A 287 -14.15 -35.32 -14.06
CA LEU A 287 -14.87 -35.80 -15.25
C LEU A 287 -14.24 -37.07 -15.82
N LYS A 288 -12.91 -37.11 -15.89
CA LYS A 288 -12.16 -38.25 -16.42
C LYS A 288 -12.28 -39.50 -15.55
N LEU A 289 -12.36 -39.34 -14.23
CA LEU A 289 -12.66 -40.40 -13.26
C LEU A 289 -14.14 -40.84 -13.32
N GLY A 290 -15.00 -40.14 -14.06
CA GLY A 290 -16.43 -40.42 -14.13
C GLY A 290 -17.17 -40.05 -12.84
N ARG A 291 -16.65 -39.10 -12.06
CA ARG A 291 -17.29 -38.64 -10.82
C ARG A 291 -18.29 -37.53 -11.12
N PRO A 292 -19.50 -37.54 -10.52
CA PRO A 292 -20.37 -36.38 -10.53
C PRO A 292 -19.62 -35.16 -9.98
N ALA A 293 -19.63 -34.05 -10.72
CA ALA A 293 -18.85 -32.87 -10.41
C ALA A 293 -19.67 -31.59 -10.57
N LEU A 294 -19.71 -30.76 -9.53
CA LEU A 294 -20.21 -29.39 -9.58
C LEU A 294 -19.03 -28.46 -9.85
N CYS A 295 -19.04 -27.76 -10.98
CA CYS A 295 -17.91 -26.96 -11.43
C CYS A 295 -18.18 -25.47 -11.20
N ILE A 296 -17.30 -24.82 -10.44
CA ILE A 296 -17.35 -23.39 -10.15
C ILE A 296 -16.49 -22.66 -11.19
N GLU A 297 -17.15 -22.09 -12.18
CA GLU A 297 -16.57 -21.47 -13.38
C GLU A 297 -16.18 -20.00 -13.13
N TYR A 298 -15.17 -19.76 -12.30
CA TYR A 298 -14.72 -18.41 -11.98
C TYR A 298 -13.93 -17.73 -13.14
N ASP A 299 -13.45 -18.53 -14.08
CA ASP A 299 -12.58 -18.14 -15.20
C ASP A 299 -13.09 -18.82 -16.49
N PRO A 300 -13.09 -18.11 -17.64
CA PRO A 300 -13.52 -18.68 -18.92
C PRO A 300 -12.88 -20.02 -19.29
N LYS A 301 -11.67 -20.35 -18.80
CA LYS A 301 -11.05 -21.66 -19.06
C LYS A 301 -11.82 -22.84 -18.44
N MET A 302 -12.48 -22.62 -17.31
CA MET A 302 -13.29 -23.63 -16.63
C MET A 302 -14.55 -23.96 -17.45
N SER A 303 -15.22 -22.91 -17.96
CA SER A 303 -16.42 -23.07 -18.78
C SER A 303 -16.13 -23.81 -20.08
N ARG A 304 -14.95 -23.60 -20.67
CA ARG A 304 -14.49 -24.35 -21.85
C ARG A 304 -14.38 -25.86 -21.58
N VAL A 305 -13.87 -26.26 -20.42
CA VAL A 305 -13.78 -27.67 -20.02
C VAL A 305 -15.18 -28.28 -19.84
N SER A 306 -16.10 -27.53 -19.23
CA SER A 306 -17.50 -27.94 -19.12
C SER A 306 -18.16 -28.11 -20.50
N GLU A 307 -17.94 -27.17 -21.41
CA GLU A 307 -18.52 -27.19 -22.76
C GLU A 307 -17.97 -28.33 -23.61
N MET A 308 -16.64 -28.53 -23.61
CA MET A 308 -16.02 -29.59 -24.42
C MET A 308 -16.41 -30.98 -23.93
N SER A 309 -16.65 -31.15 -22.63
CA SER A 309 -17.11 -32.40 -22.03
C SER A 309 -18.62 -32.60 -22.14
N GLY A 310 -19.40 -31.54 -22.34
CA GLY A 310 -20.86 -31.62 -22.36
C GLY A 310 -21.47 -31.69 -20.96
N LEU A 311 -20.82 -31.08 -19.96
CA LEU A 311 -21.36 -31.00 -18.60
C LEU A 311 -22.67 -30.20 -18.57
N PRO A 312 -23.75 -30.72 -17.97
CA PRO A 312 -25.04 -30.03 -17.91
C PRO A 312 -24.95 -28.67 -17.21
N GLU A 313 -25.70 -27.68 -17.71
CA GLU A 313 -25.72 -26.31 -17.15
C GLU A 313 -26.10 -26.25 -15.67
N SER A 314 -26.92 -27.20 -15.19
CA SER A 314 -27.29 -27.32 -13.78
C SER A 314 -26.11 -27.57 -12.82
N LEU A 315 -24.95 -28.00 -13.34
CA LEU A 315 -23.73 -28.24 -12.58
C LEU A 315 -22.59 -27.28 -12.91
N ARG A 316 -22.91 -26.19 -13.61
CA ARG A 316 -22.00 -25.13 -13.99
C ARG A 316 -22.40 -23.88 -13.22
N LEU A 317 -21.57 -23.45 -12.27
CA LEU A 317 -21.88 -22.30 -11.42
C LEU A 317 -20.83 -21.22 -11.57
N MET A 318 -21.26 -19.99 -11.85
CA MET A 318 -20.41 -18.82 -11.66
C MET A 318 -20.36 -18.47 -10.15
N PRO A 319 -19.25 -17.93 -9.62
CA PRO A 319 -19.22 -17.37 -8.25
C PRO A 319 -20.32 -16.31 -8.03
N SER A 320 -20.67 -15.59 -9.10
CA SER A 320 -21.75 -14.59 -9.16
C SER A 320 -23.17 -15.15 -9.12
N ALA A 321 -23.34 -16.47 -9.19
CA ALA A 321 -24.65 -17.09 -9.34
C ALA A 321 -25.53 -16.82 -8.10
N PRO A 322 -26.85 -16.63 -8.28
CA PRO A 322 -27.76 -16.39 -7.17
C PRO A 322 -27.78 -17.60 -6.20
N PRO A 323 -28.07 -17.40 -4.90
CA PRO A 323 -28.08 -18.48 -3.91
C PRO A 323 -28.99 -19.68 -4.26
N GLU A 324 -30.02 -19.47 -5.07
CA GLU A 324 -30.89 -20.55 -5.56
C GLU A 324 -30.18 -21.47 -6.56
N ALA A 325 -29.34 -20.92 -7.44
CA ALA A 325 -28.54 -21.72 -8.37
C ALA A 325 -27.55 -22.60 -7.62
N TRP A 326 -26.90 -22.07 -6.57
CA TRP A 326 -26.03 -22.84 -5.68
C TRP A 326 -26.76 -24.01 -5.01
N ARG A 327 -27.94 -23.75 -4.43
CA ARG A 327 -28.78 -24.79 -3.82
C ARG A 327 -29.20 -25.86 -4.83
N ASN A 328 -29.63 -25.45 -6.03
CA ASN A 328 -30.05 -26.37 -7.09
C ASN A 328 -28.87 -27.20 -7.62
N GLY A 329 -27.71 -26.60 -7.85
CA GLY A 329 -26.52 -27.30 -8.31
C GLY A 329 -26.00 -28.30 -7.29
N MET A 330 -25.92 -27.91 -6.01
CA MET A 330 -25.52 -28.82 -4.93
C MET A 330 -26.50 -29.99 -4.77
N ARG A 331 -27.80 -29.72 -4.79
CA ARG A 331 -28.83 -30.77 -4.77
C ARG A 331 -28.70 -31.72 -5.96
N THR A 332 -28.55 -31.18 -7.17
CA THR A 332 -28.37 -31.99 -8.39
C THR A 332 -27.14 -32.88 -8.29
N LEU A 333 -26.02 -32.34 -7.77
CA LEU A 333 -24.80 -33.11 -7.52
C LEU A 333 -25.08 -34.28 -6.56
N LEU A 334 -25.70 -34.00 -5.41
CA LEU A 334 -25.92 -34.98 -4.34
C LEU A 334 -27.03 -36.00 -4.64
N GLU A 335 -27.94 -35.71 -5.56
CA GLU A 335 -28.94 -36.66 -6.05
C GLU A 335 -28.39 -37.56 -7.17
N THR A 336 -27.23 -37.22 -7.73
CA THR A 336 -26.64 -37.97 -8.85
C THR A 336 -25.69 -39.07 -8.38
N ASP A 337 -25.92 -40.29 -8.87
CA ASP A 337 -25.12 -41.50 -8.59
C ASP A 337 -24.38 -42.06 -9.82
N ARG A 338 -24.56 -41.44 -10.99
CA ARG A 338 -23.97 -41.84 -12.28
C ARG A 338 -23.13 -40.70 -12.88
N PRO A 339 -22.12 -41.01 -13.71
CA PRO A 339 -21.42 -39.98 -14.47
C PRO A 339 -22.41 -39.17 -15.31
N LEU A 340 -22.28 -37.84 -15.28
CA LEU A 340 -23.18 -36.91 -15.99
C LEU A 340 -22.68 -36.52 -17.37
N VAL A 341 -21.46 -36.93 -17.70
CA VAL A 341 -20.86 -36.83 -19.02
C VAL A 341 -20.70 -38.25 -19.58
N SER A 342 -20.96 -38.41 -20.88
CA SER A 342 -20.75 -39.68 -21.59
C SER A 342 -19.29 -40.11 -21.50
N MET A 343 -19.04 -41.36 -21.11
CA MET A 343 -17.68 -41.93 -21.12
C MET A 343 -17.08 -41.97 -22.53
N GLU A 344 -17.88 -42.15 -23.57
CA GLU A 344 -17.44 -42.06 -24.96
C GLU A 344 -16.83 -40.69 -25.25
N ARG A 345 -17.50 -39.62 -24.82
CA ARG A 345 -16.99 -38.25 -24.97
C ARG A 345 -15.70 -38.02 -24.19
N ILE A 346 -15.59 -38.60 -22.99
CA ILE A 346 -14.34 -38.56 -22.23
C ILE A 346 -13.22 -39.25 -23.03
N PHE A 347 -13.42 -40.46 -23.53
CA PHE A 347 -12.42 -41.18 -24.33
C PHE A 347 -12.01 -40.43 -25.60
N GLU A 348 -12.94 -39.73 -26.26
CA GLU A 348 -12.62 -38.85 -27.39
C GLU A 348 -11.67 -37.71 -26.98
N LEU A 349 -11.92 -37.06 -25.84
CA LEU A 349 -11.06 -35.99 -25.32
C LEU A 349 -9.67 -36.53 -24.91
N GLU A 350 -9.62 -37.72 -24.33
CA GLU A 350 -8.35 -38.42 -24.02
C GLU A 350 -7.53 -38.67 -25.28
N ALA A 351 -8.17 -39.24 -26.32
CA ALA A 351 -7.53 -39.54 -27.58
C ALA A 351 -7.08 -38.26 -28.30
N ALA A 352 -7.90 -37.21 -28.29
CA ALA A 352 -7.56 -35.93 -28.89
C ALA A 352 -6.38 -35.24 -28.18
N ALA A 353 -6.30 -35.32 -26.84
CA ALA A 353 -5.20 -34.75 -26.08
C ALA A 353 -3.84 -35.39 -26.40
N LEU A 354 -3.81 -36.64 -26.90
CA LEU A 354 -2.58 -37.29 -27.38
C LEU A 354 -1.96 -36.60 -28.59
N ALA A 355 -2.67 -35.70 -29.29
CA ALA A 355 -2.07 -34.89 -30.35
C ALA A 355 -0.90 -34.03 -29.81
N HIS A 356 -0.97 -33.57 -28.55
CA HIS A 356 0.14 -32.87 -27.89
C HIS A 356 1.37 -33.77 -27.70
N LYS A 357 1.17 -35.08 -27.48
CA LYS A 357 2.25 -36.07 -27.41
C LYS A 357 2.91 -36.25 -28.77
N VAL A 358 2.10 -36.40 -29.83
CA VAL A 358 2.59 -36.56 -31.20
C VAL A 358 3.42 -35.36 -31.63
N LEU A 359 2.98 -34.14 -31.30
CA LEU A 359 3.75 -32.92 -31.59
C LEU A 359 5.06 -32.88 -30.80
N LEU A 360 5.04 -33.20 -29.51
CA LEU A 360 6.25 -33.25 -28.68
C LEU A 360 7.27 -34.25 -29.22
N HIS A 361 6.82 -35.46 -29.57
CA HIS A 361 7.67 -36.50 -30.18
C HIS A 361 8.25 -36.04 -31.51
N SER A 362 7.43 -35.41 -32.35
CA SER A 362 7.87 -34.85 -33.63
C SER A 362 8.91 -33.73 -33.44
N ALA A 363 8.73 -32.87 -32.44
CA ALA A 363 9.69 -31.82 -32.11
C ALA A 363 11.04 -32.42 -31.65
N ILE A 364 11.01 -33.41 -30.75
CA ILE A 364 12.18 -34.15 -30.26
C ILE A 364 12.92 -34.85 -31.43
N ASP A 365 12.19 -35.51 -32.32
CA ASP A 365 12.77 -36.20 -33.47
C ASP A 365 13.36 -35.22 -34.49
N SER A 366 12.73 -34.05 -34.67
CA SER A 366 13.23 -33.03 -35.61
C SER A 366 14.61 -32.48 -35.25
N VAL A 367 14.97 -32.50 -33.95
CA VAL A 367 16.27 -32.02 -33.44
C VAL A 367 17.27 -33.17 -33.21
N ARG A 368 16.84 -34.43 -33.33
CA ARG A 368 17.67 -35.62 -33.11
C ARG A 368 18.81 -35.70 -34.12
N GLY A 369 20.05 -35.75 -33.62
CA GLY A 369 21.25 -35.91 -34.45
C GLY A 369 21.66 -34.68 -35.25
N ARG A 370 21.02 -33.51 -35.06
CA ARG A 370 21.53 -32.25 -35.60
C ARG A 370 22.77 -31.83 -34.81
N GLU A 371 23.90 -31.61 -35.48
CA GLU A 371 24.96 -30.79 -34.89
C GLU A 371 24.36 -29.40 -34.66
N SER A 372 24.25 -28.99 -33.40
CA SER A 372 23.69 -27.69 -33.08
C SER A 372 24.62 -26.61 -33.63
N SER A 373 24.33 -26.07 -34.81
CA SER A 373 24.92 -24.81 -35.25
C SER A 373 24.28 -23.70 -34.40
N ARG A 374 24.73 -23.59 -33.14
CA ARG A 374 24.29 -22.58 -32.18
C ARG A 374 24.74 -21.23 -32.71
N ARG A 375 23.89 -20.61 -33.53
CA ARG A 375 24.14 -19.28 -34.05
C ARG A 375 23.45 -18.30 -33.12
N TRP A 376 24.27 -17.58 -32.37
CA TRP A 376 23.84 -16.37 -31.71
C TRP A 376 23.36 -15.38 -32.77
N SER A 377 22.09 -14.97 -32.68
CA SER A 377 21.54 -13.94 -33.56
C SER A 377 21.75 -12.56 -32.92
N SER A 378 22.67 -11.76 -33.47
CA SER A 378 22.88 -10.34 -33.09
C SER A 378 21.88 -9.38 -33.71
N ASP A 379 21.04 -9.85 -34.64
CA ASP A 379 20.32 -8.98 -35.57
C ASP A 379 19.13 -8.22 -34.93
N ARG A 380 18.86 -8.44 -33.64
CA ARG A 380 17.89 -7.71 -32.80
C ARG A 380 18.34 -7.71 -31.32
N PHE A 381 17.69 -6.86 -30.52
CA PHE A 381 17.93 -6.61 -29.08
C PHE A 381 18.53 -7.81 -28.33
N ASP A 382 19.71 -7.61 -27.73
CA ASP A 382 20.45 -8.62 -26.98
C ASP A 382 19.83 -8.83 -25.60
N TRP A 383 18.87 -9.75 -25.52
CA TRP A 383 18.20 -10.06 -24.27
C TRP A 383 19.16 -10.66 -23.26
N VAL A 384 20.00 -11.61 -23.69
CA VAL A 384 20.95 -12.31 -22.83
C VAL A 384 22.02 -11.37 -22.26
N GLY A 385 22.57 -10.44 -23.06
CA GLY A 385 23.53 -9.42 -22.61
C GLY A 385 22.92 -8.41 -21.65
N THR A 386 21.71 -7.92 -21.96
CA THR A 386 20.96 -7.03 -21.05
C THR A 386 20.68 -7.72 -19.71
N TRP A 387 20.42 -9.03 -19.73
CA TRP A 387 20.15 -9.82 -18.53
C TRP A 387 21.41 -10.23 -17.76
N SER A 388 22.52 -10.54 -18.44
CA SER A 388 23.81 -10.86 -17.79
C SER A 388 24.38 -9.66 -17.06
N ASP A 389 24.26 -8.46 -17.61
CA ASP A 389 24.70 -7.22 -16.95
C ASP A 389 23.89 -6.96 -15.68
N SER A 390 22.57 -7.17 -15.72
CA SER A 390 21.71 -7.05 -14.54
C SER A 390 22.01 -8.11 -13.47
N THR A 391 22.47 -9.30 -13.86
CA THR A 391 22.79 -10.42 -12.96
C THR A 391 24.17 -10.25 -12.35
N ALA A 392 25.15 -9.79 -13.13
CA ALA A 392 26.50 -9.47 -12.68
C ALA A 392 26.48 -8.32 -11.66
N GLN A 393 25.70 -7.26 -11.91
CA GLN A 393 25.49 -6.17 -10.96
C GLN A 393 24.87 -6.68 -9.65
N ARG A 394 23.87 -7.58 -9.71
CA ARG A 394 23.22 -8.14 -8.52
C ARG A 394 24.08 -9.16 -7.76
N ALA A 395 24.86 -9.99 -8.45
CA ALA A 395 25.79 -10.93 -7.82
C ALA A 395 26.95 -10.19 -7.11
N PHE A 396 27.42 -9.09 -7.70
CA PHE A 396 28.38 -8.18 -7.08
C PHE A 396 27.78 -7.55 -5.82
N ALA A 397 26.58 -6.98 -5.90
CA ALA A 397 25.88 -6.40 -4.74
C ALA A 397 25.61 -7.42 -3.61
N ARG A 398 25.28 -8.68 -3.94
CA ARG A 398 25.10 -9.75 -2.94
C ARG A 398 26.39 -10.15 -2.24
N ARG A 399 27.51 -10.21 -2.99
CA ARG A 399 28.83 -10.56 -2.44
C ARG A 399 29.38 -9.42 -1.58
N GLU A 400 29.12 -8.18 -1.97
CA GLU A 400 29.41 -6.97 -1.21
C GLU A 400 28.58 -6.93 0.09
N ALA A 401 27.28 -7.16 0.03
CA ALA A 401 26.40 -7.22 1.21
C ALA A 401 26.79 -8.35 2.19
N ALA A 402 27.22 -9.51 1.69
CA ALA A 402 27.69 -10.61 2.53
C ALA A 402 29.01 -10.28 3.27
N LEU A 403 29.92 -9.56 2.61
CA LEU A 403 31.15 -9.03 3.20
C LEU A 403 30.87 -7.95 4.24
N VAL A 404 29.94 -7.04 3.96
CA VAL A 404 29.49 -6.00 4.90
C VAL A 404 28.84 -6.63 6.14
N ALA A 405 27.98 -7.64 5.97
CA ALA A 405 27.39 -8.37 7.09
C ALA A 405 28.43 -9.17 7.91
N GLN A 406 29.52 -9.62 7.29
CA GLN A 406 30.64 -10.25 8.00
C GLN A 406 31.48 -9.22 8.78
N LEU A 407 31.67 -8.02 8.22
CA LEU A 407 32.34 -6.90 8.89
C LEU A 407 31.54 -6.40 10.10
N ALA A 408 30.22 -6.21 9.95
CA ALA A 408 29.32 -5.79 11.02
C ALA A 408 29.28 -6.80 12.19
N ARG A 409 29.34 -8.11 11.90
CA ARG A 409 29.47 -9.15 12.94
C ARG A 409 30.80 -9.07 13.69
N SER A 410 31.87 -8.71 13.00
CA SER A 410 33.21 -8.54 13.58
C SER A 410 33.26 -7.29 14.47
N GLU A 411 32.66 -6.19 14.03
CA GLU A 411 32.56 -4.93 14.80
C GLU A 411 31.64 -5.07 16.03
N GLY A 412 30.55 -5.85 15.92
CA GLY A 412 29.71 -6.21 17.05
C GLY A 412 30.47 -6.98 18.15
N GLN A 413 31.38 -7.88 17.76
CA GLN A 413 32.23 -8.61 18.71
C GLN A 413 33.27 -7.69 19.40
N VAL A 414 33.86 -6.75 18.66
CA VAL A 414 34.80 -5.75 19.22
C VAL A 414 34.07 -4.80 20.19
N THR A 415 32.85 -4.39 19.86
CA THR A 415 32.02 -3.51 20.70
C THR A 415 31.57 -4.20 21.98
N ALA A 416 31.23 -5.50 21.90
CA ALA A 416 30.90 -6.32 23.07
C ALA A 416 32.11 -6.47 24.02
N LEU A 417 33.31 -6.67 23.49
CA LEU A 417 34.56 -6.71 24.27
C LEU A 417 34.87 -5.36 24.94
N ALA A 418 34.68 -4.25 24.23
CA ALA A 418 34.84 -2.90 24.79
C ALA A 418 33.79 -2.57 25.87
N GLY A 419 32.57 -3.11 25.75
CA GLY A 419 31.54 -3.04 26.78
C GLY A 419 31.91 -3.80 28.05
N ALA A 420 32.43 -5.02 27.90
CA ALA A 420 32.89 -5.84 29.02
C ALA A 420 34.08 -5.21 29.77
N MET A 421 35.03 -4.60 29.06
CA MET A 421 36.15 -3.87 29.68
C MET A 421 35.68 -2.67 30.51
N ARG A 422 34.72 -1.88 30.01
CA ARG A 422 34.16 -0.72 30.75
C ARG A 422 33.39 -1.13 32.00
N GLN A 423 32.67 -2.27 31.97
CA GLN A 423 32.02 -2.80 33.17
C GLN A 423 33.06 -3.26 34.21
N HIS A 424 34.19 -3.80 33.77
CA HIS A 424 35.28 -4.20 34.65
C HIS A 424 36.00 -2.99 35.29
N GLU A 425 36.21 -1.91 34.54
CA GLU A 425 36.77 -0.64 35.05
C GLU A 425 35.83 0.03 36.08
N LEU A 426 34.51 -0.03 35.84
CA LEU A 426 33.53 0.51 36.76
C LEU A 426 33.47 -0.29 38.08
N ALA A 427 33.62 -1.62 38.01
CA ALA A 427 33.69 -2.51 39.17
C ALA A 427 34.97 -2.30 40.00
N VAL A 428 36.11 -2.03 39.35
CA VAL A 428 37.37 -1.68 40.04
C VAL A 428 37.24 -0.33 40.75
N SER A 429 36.65 0.68 40.09
CA SER A 429 36.42 2.00 40.70
C SER A 429 35.47 1.96 41.92
N THR A 430 34.49 1.04 41.93
CA THR A 430 33.59 0.85 43.08
C THR A 430 34.27 0.13 44.24
N ALA A 431 35.18 -0.81 43.96
CA ALA A 431 36.00 -1.46 44.98
C ALA A 431 37.00 -0.49 45.64
N GLU A 432 37.63 0.40 44.86
CA GLU A 432 38.56 1.43 45.36
C GLU A 432 37.88 2.43 46.30
N ARG A 433 36.61 2.79 46.03
CA ARG A 433 35.82 3.67 46.91
C ARG A 433 35.41 3.01 48.23
N ALA A 434 35.26 1.68 48.25
CA ALA A 434 34.99 0.91 49.47
C ALA A 434 36.25 0.78 50.36
N VAL A 435 37.44 0.70 49.76
CA VAL A 435 38.73 0.71 50.48
C VAL A 435 39.03 2.08 51.09
N ALA A 436 38.78 3.17 50.36
CA ALA A 436 38.97 4.54 50.83
C ALA A 436 38.10 4.93 52.05
N LEU A 437 36.91 4.31 52.19
CA LEU A 437 36.03 4.52 53.35
C LEU A 437 36.53 3.79 54.61
N SER A 438 37.29 2.71 54.44
CA SER A 438 37.88 1.92 55.54
C SER A 438 39.20 2.53 56.06
N GLU A 439 39.92 3.27 55.22
CA GLU A 439 41.18 3.96 55.58
C GLU A 439 40.93 5.25 56.39
N GLY A 440 39.78 5.90 56.20
CA GLY A 440 39.36 7.09 56.96
C GLY A 440 39.09 6.85 58.46
N MET A 441 38.72 5.62 58.85
CA MET A 441 38.56 5.25 60.26
C MET A 441 39.91 5.02 60.98
N VAL A 442 40.99 4.75 60.23
CA VAL A 442 42.34 4.54 60.77
C VAL A 442 43.09 5.88 60.93
N ALA A 443 42.90 6.82 60.00
CA ALA A 443 43.53 8.14 60.02
C ALA A 443 43.08 9.03 61.20
N ALA A 444 41.87 8.85 61.74
CA ALA A 444 41.39 9.59 62.91
C ALA A 444 42.14 9.24 64.21
N LYS A 445 42.80 8.06 64.28
CA LYS A 445 43.63 7.61 65.41
C LYS A 445 45.08 8.10 65.32
N GLU A 446 45.58 8.41 64.12
CA GLU A 446 46.98 8.85 63.89
C GLU A 446 47.17 10.37 63.98
N ALA A 447 46.09 11.13 63.82
CA ALA A 447 46.05 12.59 64.01
C ALA A 447 46.31 13.02 65.47
N GLU A 448 45.99 12.17 66.45
CA GLU A 448 46.24 12.40 67.89
C GLU A 448 47.74 12.29 68.26
N LEU A 449 48.52 11.53 67.49
CA LEU A 449 49.94 11.24 67.78
C LEU A 449 50.90 12.26 67.13
N THR A 450 50.49 12.89 66.03
CA THR A 450 51.36 13.73 65.18
C THR A 450 51.40 15.19 65.65
N ALA A 451 50.38 15.64 66.38
CA ALA A 451 50.37 16.93 67.07
C ALA A 451 51.51 17.08 68.12
N LEU A 452 52.07 15.97 68.61
CA LEU A 452 53.19 15.94 69.56
C LEU A 452 54.56 16.20 68.92
N ARG A 453 54.67 16.19 67.58
CA ARG A 453 55.94 16.33 66.83
C ARG A 453 56.12 17.68 66.11
N ALA A 454 55.16 18.59 66.29
CA ALA A 454 55.24 20.01 65.91
C ALA A 454 56.50 20.76 66.39
N GLN A 455 57.23 20.20 67.35
CA GLN A 455 58.16 20.95 68.17
C GLN A 455 59.20 21.86 67.49
N VAL A 456 60.07 21.26 66.68
CA VAL A 456 61.49 21.63 66.86
C VAL A 456 62.29 22.00 65.59
N ALA A 457 62.08 21.42 64.40
CA ALA A 457 63.21 21.38 63.46
C ALA A 457 63.15 22.30 62.23
N THR A 458 62.01 22.45 61.55
CA THR A 458 62.06 22.82 60.12
C THR A 458 61.79 24.30 59.81
N GLY A 459 61.69 25.15 60.84
CA GLY A 459 61.55 26.59 60.67
C GLY A 459 62.81 27.30 60.13
N ALA A 460 63.98 26.67 60.23
CA ALA A 460 65.25 27.32 59.92
C ALA A 460 65.65 27.30 58.44
N GLU A 461 65.10 26.42 57.60
CA GLU A 461 65.65 26.17 56.25
C GLU A 461 64.89 26.83 55.09
N ARG A 462 63.58 27.12 55.20
CA ARG A 462 62.82 27.69 54.06
C ARG A 462 62.95 29.20 53.87
N LEU A 463 63.50 29.92 54.85
CA LEU A 463 63.81 31.35 54.72
C LEU A 463 64.79 31.64 53.57
N HIS A 464 65.60 30.65 53.17
CA HIS A 464 66.51 30.75 52.04
C HIS A 464 65.88 30.46 50.66
N ALA A 465 64.73 29.77 50.60
CA ALA A 465 64.04 29.45 49.35
C ALA A 465 63.16 30.62 48.84
N LEU A 466 62.58 31.39 49.76
CA LEU A 466 61.66 32.50 49.45
C LEU A 466 62.32 33.65 48.67
N GLN A 467 63.65 33.77 48.73
CA GLN A 467 64.41 34.81 48.04
C GLN A 467 64.56 34.54 46.53
N ALA A 468 64.42 33.29 46.08
CA ALA A 468 64.49 32.91 44.66
C ALA A 468 63.14 33.05 43.93
N ASP A 469 62.02 32.87 44.64
CA ASP A 469 60.66 32.98 44.07
C ASP A 469 60.26 34.43 43.70
N VAL A 470 60.88 35.43 44.34
CA VAL A 470 60.61 36.86 44.08
C VAL A 470 61.14 37.32 42.73
N ASP A 471 62.23 36.73 42.23
CA ASP A 471 62.82 37.09 40.95
C ASP A 471 62.07 36.45 39.76
N ALA A 472 61.46 35.28 39.95
CA ALA A 472 60.57 34.64 38.97
C ALA A 472 59.26 35.44 38.76
N CYS A 473 58.68 35.95 39.85
CA CYS A 473 57.43 36.71 39.82
C CYS A 473 57.53 38.05 39.06
N ARG A 474 58.75 38.60 38.89
CA ARG A 474 58.99 39.81 38.07
C ARG A 474 58.95 39.56 36.57
N ALA A 475 59.21 38.33 36.10
CA ALA A 475 59.13 37.95 34.69
C ALA A 475 57.67 37.75 34.23
N ASP A 476 56.82 37.17 35.07
CA ASP A 476 55.39 36.94 34.77
C ASP A 476 54.58 38.24 34.62
N VAL A 477 54.95 39.28 35.37
CA VAL A 477 54.31 40.61 35.29
C VAL A 477 54.60 41.33 33.96
N ALA A 478 55.71 41.01 33.29
CA ALA A 478 56.03 41.55 31.96
C ALA A 478 55.15 40.91 30.87
N GLY A 479 54.91 39.60 30.94
CA GLY A 479 54.04 38.88 29.99
C GLY A 479 52.57 39.28 30.07
N LEU A 480 52.06 39.54 31.27
CA LEU A 480 50.66 39.98 31.47
C LEU A 480 50.39 41.39 30.91
N ARG A 481 51.41 42.26 30.80
CA ARG A 481 51.28 43.61 30.21
C ARG A 481 51.13 43.56 28.69
N GLU A 482 51.83 42.67 28.01
CA GLU A 482 51.66 42.45 26.56
C GLU A 482 50.27 41.90 26.21
N GLU A 483 49.72 41.04 27.07
CA GLU A 483 48.39 40.46 26.84
C GLU A 483 47.25 41.48 27.00
N LEU A 484 47.42 42.46 27.90
CA LEU A 484 46.48 43.56 28.10
C LEU A 484 46.43 44.49 26.88
N ASP A 485 47.59 44.88 26.33
CA ASP A 485 47.69 45.71 25.11
C ASP A 485 47.11 45.02 23.86
N ARG A 486 47.08 43.69 23.83
CA ARG A 486 46.43 42.91 22.76
C ARG A 486 44.90 42.97 22.88
N LYS A 487 44.36 42.88 24.10
CA LYS A 487 42.90 42.92 24.33
C LYS A 487 42.32 44.31 24.10
N ASP A 488 43.04 45.37 24.45
CA ASP A 488 42.59 46.75 24.20
C ASP A 488 42.47 47.05 22.71
N ARG A 489 43.38 46.52 21.88
CA ARG A 489 43.30 46.61 20.41
C ARG A 489 42.10 45.85 19.82
N GLN A 490 41.78 44.67 20.34
CA GLN A 490 40.58 43.92 19.96
C GLN A 490 39.29 44.66 20.34
N GLN A 491 39.26 45.29 21.52
CA GLN A 491 38.07 46.01 21.98
C GLN A 491 37.79 47.27 21.15
N LEU A 492 38.82 47.93 20.63
CA LEU A 492 38.67 49.08 19.74
C LEU A 492 38.11 48.67 18.36
N ALA A 493 38.56 47.55 17.80
CA ALA A 493 38.05 47.02 16.53
C ALA A 493 36.55 46.65 16.61
N LEU A 494 36.14 45.99 17.70
CA LEU A 494 34.73 45.63 17.94
C LEU A 494 33.82 46.86 18.11
N ARG A 495 34.34 47.97 18.65
CA ARG A 495 33.58 49.23 18.76
C ARG A 495 33.32 49.88 17.39
N GLN A 496 34.30 49.84 16.49
CA GLN A 496 34.16 50.35 15.13
C GLN A 496 33.18 49.51 14.30
N GLU A 497 33.19 48.18 14.47
CA GLU A 497 32.25 47.27 13.81
C GLU A 497 30.81 47.50 14.29
N ARG A 498 30.61 47.73 15.60
CA ARG A 498 29.30 48.06 16.16
C ARG A 498 28.72 49.38 15.64
N GLU A 499 29.57 50.38 15.41
CA GLU A 499 29.14 51.65 14.81
C GLU A 499 28.72 51.47 13.34
N ALA A 500 29.43 50.63 12.57
CA ALA A 500 29.04 50.29 11.20
C ALA A 500 27.68 49.58 11.13
N TYR A 501 27.45 48.57 11.99
CA TYR A 501 26.15 47.88 12.07
C TYR A 501 25.00 48.82 12.50
N SER A 502 25.28 49.78 13.39
CA SER A 502 24.29 50.77 13.81
C SER A 502 23.86 51.69 12.66
N SER A 503 24.78 52.07 11.77
CA SER A 503 24.47 52.85 10.57
C SER A 503 23.66 52.05 9.54
N GLU A 504 23.98 50.76 9.36
CA GLU A 504 23.23 49.86 8.47
C GLU A 504 21.79 49.62 8.96
N CYS A 505 21.60 49.45 10.28
CA CYS A 505 20.27 49.35 10.88
C CYS A 505 19.42 50.62 10.68
N LEU A 506 20.06 51.80 10.59
CA LEU A 506 19.37 53.06 10.38
C LEU A 506 18.88 53.21 8.93
N GLU A 507 19.67 52.75 7.95
CA GLU A 507 19.28 52.67 6.54
C GLU A 507 18.14 51.67 6.33
N LEU A 508 18.24 50.47 6.91
CA LEU A 508 17.18 49.46 6.87
C LEU A 508 15.87 49.97 7.50
N ARG A 509 15.93 50.76 8.57
CA ARG A 509 14.74 51.39 9.16
C ARG A 509 14.07 52.37 8.21
N LYS A 510 14.84 53.19 7.48
CA LYS A 510 14.27 54.10 6.47
C LYS A 510 13.61 53.35 5.33
N GLU A 511 14.19 52.22 4.90
CA GLU A 511 13.60 51.40 3.84
C GLU A 511 12.31 50.72 4.31
N ILE A 512 12.25 50.24 5.55
CA ILE A 512 11.03 49.68 6.16
C ILE A 512 9.94 50.77 6.23
N GLU A 513 10.27 51.99 6.63
CA GLU A 513 9.32 53.10 6.72
C GLU A 513 8.76 53.50 5.33
N SER A 514 9.61 53.46 4.30
CA SER A 514 9.19 53.62 2.90
C SER A 514 8.24 52.51 2.45
N ARG A 515 8.55 51.25 2.76
CA ARG A 515 7.69 50.10 2.43
C ARG A 515 6.36 50.11 3.18
N ILE A 516 6.34 50.56 4.44
CA ILE A 516 5.11 50.76 5.21
C ILE A 516 4.22 51.82 4.53
N THR A 517 4.82 52.89 4.00
CA THR A 517 4.07 53.94 3.30
C THR A 517 3.42 53.39 2.02
N VAL A 518 4.14 52.57 1.25
CA VAL A 518 3.60 51.87 0.06
C VAL A 518 2.51 50.85 0.45
N THR A 519 2.72 50.12 1.54
CA THR A 519 1.76 49.13 2.05
C THR A 519 0.47 49.80 2.52
N ASN A 520 0.55 50.95 3.15
CA ASN A 520 -0.61 51.74 3.56
C ASN A 520 -1.38 52.30 2.34
N ALA A 521 -0.69 52.68 1.28
CA ALA A 521 -1.33 53.08 0.02
C ALA A 521 -2.07 51.90 -0.64
N LEU A 522 -1.43 50.72 -0.71
CA LEU A 522 -2.05 49.47 -1.18
C LEU A 522 -3.22 49.03 -0.29
N MET A 523 -3.14 49.20 1.03
CA MET A 523 -4.24 48.91 1.95
C MET A 523 -5.42 49.85 1.76
N SER A 524 -5.18 51.12 1.40
CA SER A 524 -6.24 52.06 1.00
C SER A 524 -6.90 51.61 -0.30
N GLU A 525 -6.13 51.11 -1.26
CA GLU A 525 -6.63 50.61 -2.55
C GLU A 525 -7.43 49.30 -2.37
N VAL A 526 -6.96 48.40 -1.50
CA VAL A 526 -7.69 47.19 -1.08
C VAL A 526 -8.96 47.54 -0.31
N SER A 527 -8.96 48.61 0.48
CA SER A 527 -10.15 49.09 1.19
C SER A 527 -11.17 49.68 0.23
N GLN A 528 -10.72 50.37 -0.82
CA GLN A 528 -11.57 50.85 -1.92
C GLN A 528 -12.17 49.66 -2.69
N LEU A 529 -11.35 48.66 -3.03
CA LEU A 529 -11.80 47.43 -3.69
C LEU A 529 -12.75 46.59 -2.82
N ARG A 530 -12.60 46.61 -1.49
CA ARG A 530 -13.54 46.00 -0.54
C ARG A 530 -14.86 46.76 -0.48
N ALA A 531 -14.83 48.10 -0.51
CA ALA A 531 -16.04 48.90 -0.61
C ALA A 531 -16.78 48.64 -1.93
N ASP A 532 -16.06 48.49 -3.04
CA ASP A 532 -16.61 48.11 -4.34
C ASP A 532 -17.12 46.66 -4.33
N HIS A 533 -16.45 45.76 -3.62
CA HIS A 533 -16.91 44.38 -3.40
C HIS A 533 -18.16 44.32 -2.53
N ASP A 534 -18.31 45.20 -1.54
CA ASP A 534 -19.50 45.30 -0.69
C ASP A 534 -20.68 45.95 -1.42
N VAL A 535 -20.41 46.84 -2.38
CA VAL A 535 -21.42 47.36 -3.31
C VAL A 535 -21.84 46.26 -4.29
N ALA A 536 -20.89 45.52 -4.87
CA ALA A 536 -21.18 44.36 -5.71
C ALA A 536 -21.85 43.21 -4.94
N GLY A 537 -21.54 43.07 -3.64
CA GLY A 537 -22.15 42.12 -2.71
C GLY A 537 -23.59 42.49 -2.41
N ARG A 538 -23.87 43.78 -2.15
CA ARG A 538 -25.25 44.28 -2.00
C ARG A 538 -26.06 44.16 -3.29
N GLU A 539 -25.44 44.35 -4.45
CA GLU A 539 -26.09 44.12 -5.74
C GLU A 539 -26.34 42.62 -6.00
N ARG A 540 -25.42 41.75 -5.55
CA ARG A 540 -25.56 40.29 -5.58
C ARG A 540 -26.66 39.81 -4.64
N ASP A 541 -26.76 40.37 -3.43
CA ASP A 541 -27.79 40.05 -2.45
C ASP A 541 -29.18 40.56 -2.89
N ARG A 542 -29.23 41.74 -3.54
CA ARG A 542 -30.43 42.25 -4.21
C ARG A 542 -30.84 41.34 -5.38
N MET A 543 -29.87 40.89 -6.18
CA MET A 543 -30.10 39.93 -7.26
C MET A 543 -30.52 38.56 -6.74
N GLN A 544 -29.99 38.10 -5.60
CA GLN A 544 -30.38 36.86 -4.94
C GLN A 544 -31.77 36.97 -4.30
N GLY A 545 -32.14 38.12 -3.74
CA GLY A 545 -33.50 38.41 -3.28
C GLY A 545 -34.51 38.42 -4.42
N LEU A 546 -34.18 39.07 -5.54
CA LEU A 546 -34.99 39.04 -6.77
C LEU A 546 -35.06 37.62 -7.38
N LEU A 547 -33.96 36.86 -7.31
CA LEU A 547 -33.94 35.45 -7.73
C LEU A 547 -34.76 34.57 -6.79
N ALA A 548 -34.80 34.87 -5.49
CA ALA A 548 -35.63 34.14 -4.51
C ALA A 548 -37.12 34.45 -4.69
N GLU A 549 -37.49 35.71 -4.94
CA GLU A 549 -38.85 36.09 -5.32
C GLU A 549 -39.26 35.47 -6.66
N ARG A 550 -38.39 35.52 -7.67
CA ARG A 550 -38.63 34.88 -8.96
C ARG A 550 -38.63 33.36 -8.87
N SER A 551 -37.84 32.76 -7.99
CA SER A 551 -37.86 31.31 -7.70
C SER A 551 -39.16 30.90 -7.01
N ALA A 552 -39.66 31.71 -6.07
CA ALA A 552 -40.95 31.46 -5.42
C ALA A 552 -42.14 31.65 -6.38
N GLU A 553 -42.05 32.59 -7.33
CA GLU A 553 -43.00 32.68 -8.45
C GLU A 553 -42.84 31.52 -9.43
N LEU A 554 -41.62 31.09 -9.73
CA LEU A 554 -41.32 29.91 -10.54
C LEU A 554 -41.86 28.66 -9.87
N ASP A 555 -41.80 28.50 -8.56
CA ASP A 555 -42.36 27.34 -7.86
C ASP A 555 -43.89 27.34 -7.88
N LYS A 556 -44.54 28.51 -7.85
CA LYS A 556 -45.99 28.62 -8.08
C LYS A 556 -46.36 28.27 -9.52
N VAL A 557 -45.54 28.67 -10.48
CA VAL A 557 -45.72 28.34 -11.90
C VAL A 557 -45.41 26.86 -12.15
N VAL A 558 -44.35 26.31 -11.57
CA VAL A 558 -43.88 24.92 -11.70
C VAL A 558 -44.82 23.93 -10.99
N GLY A 559 -45.41 24.35 -9.89
CA GLY A 559 -46.47 23.65 -9.17
C GLY A 559 -47.86 23.76 -9.82
N SER A 560 -48.04 24.64 -10.81
CA SER A 560 -49.33 24.78 -11.52
C SER A 560 -49.65 23.56 -12.38
N TRP A 561 -50.94 23.23 -12.49
CA TRP A 561 -51.42 22.08 -13.27
C TRP A 561 -50.98 22.14 -14.73
N THR A 562 -50.94 23.33 -15.32
CA THR A 562 -50.48 23.57 -16.69
C THR A 562 -48.98 23.35 -16.87
N TRP A 563 -48.14 23.62 -15.85
CA TRP A 563 -46.71 23.37 -15.93
C TRP A 563 -46.38 21.89 -15.79
N ARG A 564 -47.03 21.16 -14.87
CA ARG A 564 -46.86 19.71 -14.74
C ARG A 564 -47.26 18.95 -16.01
N LEU A 565 -48.30 19.42 -16.72
CA LEU A 565 -48.73 18.87 -18.02
C LEU A 565 -47.75 19.18 -19.17
N THR A 566 -47.05 20.32 -19.15
CA THR A 566 -46.17 20.77 -20.25
C THR A 566 -44.67 20.53 -20.00
N HIS A 567 -44.29 20.14 -18.78
CA HIS A 567 -42.91 19.87 -18.36
C HIS A 567 -42.17 18.83 -19.21
N PRO A 568 -42.77 17.68 -19.60
CA PRO A 568 -42.07 16.69 -20.44
C PRO A 568 -41.72 17.23 -21.83
N ILE A 569 -42.61 18.06 -22.39
CA ILE A 569 -42.45 18.67 -23.71
C ILE A 569 -41.37 19.77 -23.67
N ARG A 570 -41.27 20.50 -22.55
CA ARG A 570 -40.26 21.56 -22.35
C ARG A 570 -38.88 21.01 -22.04
N LEU A 571 -38.78 19.91 -21.29
CA LEU A 571 -37.52 19.19 -21.07
C LEU A 571 -36.97 18.62 -22.39
N GLY A 572 -37.86 18.06 -23.22
CA GLY A 572 -37.53 17.59 -24.57
C GLY A 572 -37.07 18.72 -25.50
N ARG A 573 -37.61 19.94 -25.34
CA ARG A 573 -37.23 21.10 -26.14
C ARG A 573 -35.91 21.76 -25.67
N ALA A 574 -35.60 21.76 -24.38
CA ALA A 574 -34.32 22.22 -23.85
C ALA A 574 -33.16 21.28 -24.23
N LEU A 575 -33.42 19.98 -24.35
CA LEU A 575 -32.47 18.97 -24.86
C LEU A 575 -32.17 19.11 -26.36
N LEU A 576 -32.93 19.89 -27.11
CA LEU A 576 -32.73 20.10 -28.55
C LEU A 576 -31.90 21.35 -28.90
N VAL A 577 -31.62 22.24 -27.93
CA VAL A 577 -31.00 23.56 -28.18
C VAL A 577 -29.57 23.67 -27.64
N LEU A 578 -29.11 22.74 -26.79
CA LEU A 578 -27.74 22.77 -26.24
C LEU A 578 -26.75 21.88 -27.03
N PRO A 579 -25.47 22.28 -27.15
CA PRO A 579 -24.41 21.46 -27.72
C PRO A 579 -24.30 20.08 -27.05
N ALA A 580 -23.80 19.07 -27.76
CA ALA A 580 -23.77 17.68 -27.30
C ALA A 580 -22.95 17.42 -26.01
N HIS A 581 -21.92 18.24 -25.75
CA HIS A 581 -21.04 18.10 -24.59
C HIS A 581 -21.69 18.63 -23.29
N GLU A 582 -22.35 19.80 -23.33
CA GLU A 582 -23.05 20.37 -22.16
C GLU A 582 -24.25 19.52 -21.69
N ARG A 583 -24.90 18.79 -22.62
CA ARG A 583 -26.00 17.86 -22.29
C ARG A 583 -25.55 16.68 -21.42
N ARG A 584 -24.29 16.25 -21.52
CA ARG A 584 -23.74 15.11 -20.75
C ARG A 584 -23.29 15.53 -19.36
N ALA A 585 -22.65 16.70 -19.23
CA ALA A 585 -22.22 17.26 -17.96
C ALA A 585 -23.40 17.59 -17.02
N LEU A 586 -24.49 18.14 -17.58
CA LEU A 586 -25.71 18.43 -16.82
C LEU A 586 -26.49 17.15 -16.44
N ALA A 587 -26.50 16.14 -17.31
CA ALA A 587 -27.09 14.83 -17.02
C ALA A 587 -26.31 14.09 -15.91
N TYR A 588 -24.98 14.19 -15.92
CA TYR A 588 -24.11 13.62 -14.89
C TYR A 588 -24.29 14.30 -13.53
N SER A 589 -24.35 15.63 -13.47
CA SER A 589 -24.55 16.36 -12.21
C SER A 589 -25.93 16.09 -11.62
N ALA A 590 -26.97 15.99 -12.46
CA ALA A 590 -28.33 15.62 -12.05
C ALA A 590 -28.41 14.16 -11.55
N MET A 591 -27.76 13.21 -12.22
CA MET A 591 -27.71 11.80 -11.80
C MET A 591 -26.91 11.61 -10.51
N ARG A 592 -25.81 12.35 -10.32
CA ARG A 592 -25.01 12.33 -9.09
C ARG A 592 -25.83 12.78 -7.88
N SER A 593 -26.52 13.92 -8.01
CA SER A 593 -27.39 14.44 -6.95
C SER A 593 -28.57 13.52 -6.65
N ALA A 594 -29.16 12.90 -7.69
CA ALA A 594 -30.23 11.92 -7.52
C ALA A 594 -29.76 10.62 -6.85
N PHE A 595 -28.57 10.11 -7.17
CA PHE A 595 -28.01 8.88 -6.58
C PHE A 595 -27.77 9.02 -5.07
N TRP A 596 -27.23 10.16 -4.62
CA TRP A 596 -26.96 10.41 -3.21
C TRP A 596 -28.21 10.71 -2.38
N ALA A 597 -29.30 11.15 -3.03
CA ALA A 597 -30.61 11.30 -2.40
C ALA A 597 -31.38 9.98 -2.21
N MET A 598 -30.90 8.84 -2.74
CA MET A 598 -31.60 7.55 -2.66
C MET A 598 -31.35 6.78 -1.34
N PRO A 599 -32.29 5.91 -0.92
CA PRO A 599 -32.07 4.98 0.20
C PRO A 599 -30.92 4.00 -0.07
N GLN A 600 -30.16 3.66 0.98
CA GLN A 600 -28.94 2.82 0.92
C GLN A 600 -29.09 1.49 0.14
N PRO A 601 -30.19 0.72 0.23
CA PRO A 601 -30.34 -0.53 -0.52
C PRO A 601 -30.40 -0.33 -2.05
N LEU A 602 -30.89 0.83 -2.49
CA LEU A 602 -30.97 1.21 -3.90
C LEU A 602 -29.63 1.75 -4.42
N ARG A 603 -28.89 2.49 -3.59
CA ARG A 603 -27.51 2.91 -3.90
C ARG A 603 -26.61 1.70 -4.13
N LEU A 604 -26.66 0.70 -3.25
CA LEU A 604 -25.87 -0.53 -3.37
C LEU A 604 -26.19 -1.35 -4.63
N LYS A 605 -27.45 -1.35 -5.08
CA LYS A 605 -27.85 -1.99 -6.36
C LYS A 605 -27.38 -1.22 -7.59
N LEU A 606 -27.37 0.11 -7.52
CA LEU A 606 -26.99 0.99 -8.63
C LEU A 606 -25.49 1.28 -8.68
N ASP A 607 -24.72 0.89 -7.67
CA ASP A 607 -23.28 1.17 -7.58
C ASP A 607 -22.48 0.48 -8.70
N SER A 608 -22.90 -0.72 -9.10
CA SER A 608 -22.35 -1.44 -10.26
C SER A 608 -22.58 -0.72 -11.60
N LEU A 609 -23.72 -0.02 -11.72
CA LEU A 609 -24.05 0.79 -12.90
C LEU A 609 -23.33 2.13 -12.87
N ARG A 610 -23.13 2.73 -11.69
CA ARG A 610 -22.28 3.92 -11.47
C ARG A 610 -20.85 3.65 -11.93
N HIS A 611 -20.25 2.53 -11.50
CA HIS A 611 -18.91 2.14 -11.90
C HIS A 611 -18.78 1.98 -13.43
N ARG A 612 -19.76 1.33 -14.08
CA ARG A 612 -19.77 1.15 -15.54
C ARG A 612 -20.01 2.45 -16.30
N PHE A 613 -20.82 3.36 -15.76
CA PHE A 613 -21.14 4.64 -16.40
C PHE A 613 -20.00 5.65 -16.24
N VAL A 614 -19.36 5.70 -15.07
CA VAL A 614 -18.15 6.49 -14.80
C VAL A 614 -16.97 5.99 -15.65
N GLN A 615 -16.85 4.67 -15.84
CA GLN A 615 -15.83 4.11 -16.75
C GLN A 615 -16.14 4.37 -18.24
N ARG A 616 -17.40 4.43 -18.64
CA ARG A 616 -17.79 4.74 -20.04
C ARG A 616 -17.75 6.23 -20.37
N ALA A 617 -17.99 7.11 -19.40
CA ALA A 617 -17.88 8.56 -19.58
C ALA A 617 -16.42 9.02 -19.78
N LYS A 618 -15.44 8.22 -19.35
CA LYS A 618 -13.99 8.47 -19.49
C LYS A 618 -13.44 8.36 -20.92
N VAL A 619 -14.21 7.91 -21.91
CA VAL A 619 -13.70 7.55 -23.26
C VAL A 619 -14.01 8.61 -24.33
N ALA A 620 -14.66 9.74 -24.02
CA ALA A 620 -15.03 10.69 -25.07
C ALA A 620 -15.03 12.15 -24.59
N GLU A 621 -13.86 12.77 -24.55
CA GLU A 621 -13.71 14.23 -24.59
C GLU A 621 -12.29 14.61 -25.07
N GLU A 622 -12.06 14.59 -26.39
CA GLU A 622 -11.05 15.43 -27.02
C GLU A 622 -11.64 16.83 -27.14
N VAL A 623 -11.12 17.77 -26.35
CA VAL A 623 -11.38 19.21 -26.53
C VAL A 623 -10.02 19.89 -26.64
N GLU A 624 -9.66 20.29 -27.86
CA GLU A 624 -8.52 21.15 -28.12
C GLU A 624 -8.79 22.56 -27.56
N LEU A 625 -8.04 22.94 -26.52
CA LEU A 625 -7.89 24.32 -26.05
C LEU A 625 -6.42 24.56 -25.67
N PRO A 626 -5.90 25.79 -25.89
CA PRO A 626 -4.49 25.99 -26.23
C PRO A 626 -3.51 25.72 -25.08
N ALA A 627 -2.32 25.29 -25.48
CA ALA A 627 -1.15 25.08 -24.63
C ALA A 627 -0.79 26.37 -23.88
N SER A 628 -0.66 26.29 -22.55
CA SER A 628 0.07 27.31 -21.80
C SER A 628 1.56 26.96 -21.86
N ASP A 629 2.22 27.41 -22.92
CA ASP A 629 3.67 27.61 -22.95
C ASP A 629 4.01 28.74 -21.95
N ALA A 630 4.47 28.39 -20.74
CA ALA A 630 5.32 29.24 -19.91
C ALA A 630 5.86 28.52 -18.66
N GLY A 631 7.04 27.90 -18.79
CA GLY A 631 8.19 28.24 -17.94
C GLY A 631 8.23 27.77 -16.48
N LEU A 632 8.66 26.53 -16.27
CA LEU A 632 9.84 26.17 -15.46
C LEU A 632 9.98 24.65 -15.52
N ASP A 633 11.02 24.17 -16.19
CA ASP A 633 11.36 22.76 -16.16
C ASP A 633 11.82 22.42 -14.74
N TRP A 634 10.89 21.94 -13.91
CA TRP A 634 11.17 21.58 -12.52
C TRP A 634 12.31 20.56 -12.41
N ILE A 635 12.63 19.84 -13.50
CA ILE A 635 13.80 18.98 -13.62
C ILE A 635 15.08 19.81 -13.44
N ALA A 636 15.22 20.93 -14.14
CA ALA A 636 16.37 21.82 -14.00
C ALA A 636 16.47 22.43 -12.60
N LEU A 637 15.33 22.74 -11.98
CA LEU A 637 15.28 23.19 -10.58
C LEU A 637 15.78 22.10 -9.63
N VAL A 638 15.30 20.86 -9.79
CA VAL A 638 15.71 19.71 -8.99
C VAL A 638 17.19 19.41 -9.20
N ASP A 639 17.66 19.38 -10.44
CA ASP A 639 19.04 19.06 -10.79
C ASP A 639 20.04 20.11 -10.26
N ALA A 640 19.63 21.38 -10.17
CA ALA A 640 20.44 22.45 -9.58
C ALA A 640 20.39 22.46 -8.03
N ALA A 641 19.37 21.87 -7.42
CA ALA A 641 19.21 21.87 -5.96
C ALA A 641 20.15 20.86 -5.28
N GLY A 642 20.68 21.22 -4.11
CA GLY A 642 21.50 20.30 -3.28
C GLY A 642 20.66 19.18 -2.65
N LYS A 643 19.67 19.56 -1.82
CA LYS A 643 18.74 18.61 -1.18
C LYS A 643 17.37 18.69 -1.83
N VAL A 644 16.82 17.54 -2.24
CA VAL A 644 15.47 17.47 -2.84
C VAL A 644 14.63 16.42 -2.16
N ALA A 645 13.36 16.77 -1.91
CA ALA A 645 12.35 15.85 -1.46
C ALA A 645 11.20 15.79 -2.47
N ILE A 646 10.74 14.60 -2.82
CA ILE A 646 9.54 14.40 -3.63
C ILE A 646 8.45 13.85 -2.71
N VAL A 647 7.33 14.57 -2.60
CA VAL A 647 6.20 14.24 -1.72
C VAL A 647 4.91 14.24 -2.54
N PRO A 648 4.44 13.08 -3.03
CA PRO A 648 3.12 12.96 -3.59
C PRO A 648 2.04 13.27 -2.55
N SER A 649 0.88 13.74 -3.00
CA SER A 649 -0.25 14.08 -2.14
C SER A 649 -1.57 13.86 -2.86
N ALA A 650 -2.58 13.38 -2.13
CA ALA A 650 -3.94 13.20 -2.64
C ALA A 650 -4.69 14.52 -2.93
N PHE A 651 -4.13 15.66 -2.50
CA PHE A 651 -4.72 16.99 -2.62
C PHE A 651 -3.66 18.07 -2.89
N GLU A 652 -4.09 19.21 -3.43
CA GLU A 652 -3.25 20.39 -3.64
C GLU A 652 -2.70 20.96 -2.33
N PHE A 653 -1.56 21.64 -2.41
CA PHE A 653 -0.93 22.24 -1.24
C PHE A 653 -1.76 23.40 -0.71
N GLU A 654 -2.12 23.33 0.57
CA GLU A 654 -2.83 24.38 1.30
C GLU A 654 -2.05 24.72 2.58
N GLU A 655 -1.42 25.90 2.64
CA GLU A 655 -0.47 26.28 3.69
C GLU A 655 -1.03 26.14 5.13
N LEU A 656 -2.31 26.43 5.28
CA LEU A 656 -3.04 26.42 6.55
C LEU A 656 -3.71 25.08 6.87
N ALA A 657 -3.63 24.10 5.97
CA ALA A 657 -4.19 22.78 6.21
C ALA A 657 -3.24 21.97 7.11
N ASN A 658 -3.76 21.52 8.25
CA ASN A 658 -3.02 20.66 9.17
C ASN A 658 -3.06 19.19 8.68
N GLN A 659 -2.43 18.91 7.53
CA GLN A 659 -2.36 17.59 6.91
C GLN A 659 -0.91 17.10 6.88
N ARG A 660 -0.69 15.79 7.07
CA ARG A 660 0.65 15.20 7.19
C ARG A 660 1.56 15.48 5.99
N PRO A 661 1.17 15.25 4.71
CA PRO A 661 2.03 15.56 3.56
C PRO A 661 2.42 17.04 3.46
N ILE A 662 1.50 17.95 3.82
CA ILE A 662 1.73 19.41 3.78
C ILE A 662 2.72 19.82 4.88
N ASN A 663 2.51 19.36 6.11
CA ASN A 663 3.41 19.63 7.21
C ASN A 663 4.80 19.01 6.98
N LEU A 664 4.87 17.82 6.38
CA LEU A 664 6.12 17.20 5.97
C LEU A 664 6.85 18.07 4.95
N ALA A 665 6.15 18.55 3.92
CA ALA A 665 6.73 19.43 2.91
C ALA A 665 7.26 20.73 3.52
N LYS A 666 6.52 21.37 4.42
CA LYS A 666 6.96 22.58 5.16
C LYS A 666 8.19 22.32 6.02
N TYR A 667 8.18 21.21 6.75
CA TYR A 667 9.30 20.80 7.59
C TYR A 667 10.57 20.55 6.78
N LEU A 668 10.47 19.82 5.66
CA LEU A 668 11.62 19.55 4.78
C LEU A 668 12.13 20.83 4.13
N ALA A 669 11.25 21.70 3.64
CA ALA A 669 11.65 23.01 3.12
C ALA A 669 12.40 23.86 4.16
N GLY A 670 11.94 23.86 5.41
CA GLY A 670 12.62 24.49 6.54
C GLY A 670 14.02 23.94 6.84
N ARG A 671 14.33 22.73 6.37
CA ARG A 671 15.66 22.09 6.46
C ARG A 671 16.51 22.22 5.20
N GLY A 672 16.12 23.12 4.30
CA GLY A 672 16.87 23.43 3.08
C GLY A 672 16.62 22.45 1.95
N TYR A 673 15.59 21.61 2.02
CA TYR A 673 15.16 20.81 0.87
C TYR A 673 14.41 21.70 -0.13
N THR A 674 14.69 21.49 -1.42
CA THR A 674 13.76 21.85 -2.48
C THR A 674 12.72 20.75 -2.58
N VAL A 675 11.47 21.07 -2.23
CA VAL A 675 10.40 20.08 -2.16
C VAL A 675 9.54 20.13 -3.42
N LEU A 676 9.43 19.00 -4.11
CA LEU A 676 8.42 18.77 -5.14
C LEU A 676 7.19 18.15 -4.50
N PHE A 677 6.12 18.93 -4.43
CA PHE A 677 4.83 18.48 -3.93
C PHE A 677 3.96 18.04 -5.11
N ALA A 678 3.89 16.74 -5.37
CA ALA A 678 3.19 16.20 -6.52
C ALA A 678 1.71 15.95 -6.18
N ALA A 679 0.84 16.86 -6.60
CA ALA A 679 -0.58 16.79 -6.30
C ALA A 679 -1.32 15.84 -7.26
N TRP A 680 -2.24 15.05 -6.71
CA TRP A 680 -2.99 14.03 -7.44
C TRP A 680 -3.83 14.60 -8.58
N GLN A 681 -3.83 13.88 -9.71
CA GLN A 681 -4.70 14.12 -10.87
C GLN A 681 -5.50 12.85 -11.19
N TRP A 682 -6.80 13.00 -11.35
CA TRP A 682 -7.72 11.94 -11.77
C TRP A 682 -7.58 11.60 -13.27
N SER A 683 -7.07 12.52 -14.08
CA SER A 683 -6.74 12.30 -15.50
C SER A 683 -5.58 13.20 -15.94
N ARG A 684 -4.89 12.82 -17.02
CA ARG A 684 -3.78 13.59 -17.60
C ARG A 684 -4.20 14.99 -18.05
N ASP A 685 -5.46 15.13 -18.45
CA ASP A 685 -6.03 16.39 -18.93
C ASP A 685 -6.56 17.29 -17.79
N GLU A 686 -6.59 16.79 -16.54
CA GLU A 686 -7.01 17.60 -15.40
C GLU A 686 -5.94 18.64 -15.08
N ARG A 687 -6.27 19.93 -15.16
CA ARG A 687 -5.38 21.01 -14.72
C ARG A 687 -5.65 21.34 -13.26
N LEU A 688 -4.60 21.30 -12.43
CA LEU A 688 -4.67 21.69 -11.02
C LEU A 688 -4.56 23.21 -10.88
N SER A 689 -5.11 23.76 -9.80
CA SER A 689 -5.14 25.22 -9.59
C SER A 689 -3.76 25.82 -9.31
N LYS A 690 -2.84 25.00 -8.80
CA LYS A 690 -1.47 25.40 -8.41
C LYS A 690 -0.40 24.60 -9.14
N SER A 691 -0.65 24.25 -10.40
CA SER A 691 0.28 23.47 -11.25
C SER A 691 1.59 24.24 -11.53
N ASN A 692 2.73 23.61 -11.31
CA ASN A 692 4.09 24.11 -11.63
C ASN A 692 4.45 25.48 -11.04
N GLN A 693 4.02 25.75 -9.80
CA GLN A 693 4.34 27.00 -9.12
C GLN A 693 4.89 26.78 -7.70
N GLN A 694 5.67 27.75 -7.23
CA GLN A 694 6.10 27.79 -5.84
C GLN A 694 4.92 28.18 -4.95
N VAL A 695 4.45 27.24 -4.13
CA VAL A 695 3.27 27.41 -3.25
C VAL A 695 3.64 27.84 -1.84
N HIS A 696 4.92 27.69 -1.47
CA HIS A 696 5.51 28.13 -0.22
C HIS A 696 7.04 28.23 -0.44
N PRO A 697 7.79 29.07 0.29
CA PRO A 697 9.25 29.09 0.18
C PRO A 697 9.86 27.68 0.26
N GLY A 698 10.60 27.30 -0.78
CA GLY A 698 11.22 25.97 -0.93
C GLY A 698 10.29 24.85 -1.43
N ILE A 699 8.99 25.07 -1.60
CA ILE A 699 8.01 24.05 -2.03
C ILE A 699 7.39 24.43 -3.38
N TRP A 700 7.52 23.52 -4.34
CA TRP A 700 6.98 23.62 -5.68
C TRP A 700 5.90 22.58 -5.87
N GLN A 701 4.67 23.02 -6.12
CA GLN A 701 3.62 22.08 -6.48
C GLN A 701 3.73 21.76 -7.97
N ILE A 702 3.70 20.46 -8.28
CA ILE A 702 3.69 19.94 -9.64
C ILE A 702 2.52 18.97 -9.81
N ASP A 703 2.19 18.72 -11.07
CA ASP A 703 1.16 17.79 -11.48
C ASP A 703 1.67 16.34 -11.36
N LEU A 704 0.82 15.42 -10.88
CA LEU A 704 1.15 14.00 -10.76
C LEU A 704 1.71 13.41 -12.06
N TYR A 705 1.05 13.65 -13.20
CA TYR A 705 1.51 13.09 -14.48
C TYR A 705 2.79 13.77 -14.98
N SER A 706 3.01 15.04 -14.63
CA SER A 706 4.29 15.71 -14.89
C SER A 706 5.43 15.00 -14.18
N LEU A 707 5.25 14.60 -12.91
CA LEU A 707 6.21 13.78 -12.19
C LEU A 707 6.41 12.43 -12.87
N ILE A 708 5.33 11.68 -13.13
CA ILE A 708 5.40 10.31 -13.70
C ILE A 708 6.17 10.30 -15.02
N ASP A 709 5.88 11.24 -15.92
CA ASP A 709 6.44 11.23 -17.28
C ASP A 709 7.91 11.68 -17.32
N ASN A 710 8.38 12.40 -16.30
CA ASN A 710 9.67 13.09 -16.36
C ASN A 710 10.64 12.72 -15.23
N VAL A 711 10.21 12.01 -14.18
CA VAL A 711 11.09 11.65 -13.06
C VAL A 711 12.31 10.82 -13.50
N GLY A 712 12.18 10.02 -14.57
CA GLY A 712 13.29 9.26 -15.14
C GLY A 712 14.36 10.10 -15.84
N LYS A 713 14.12 11.41 -16.04
CA LYS A 713 15.07 12.35 -16.64
C LYS A 713 15.94 13.08 -15.61
N LEU A 714 15.64 12.94 -14.32
CA LEU A 714 16.39 13.62 -13.25
C LEU A 714 17.84 13.14 -13.23
N ALA A 715 18.77 14.09 -13.15
CA ALA A 715 20.18 13.78 -13.03
C ALA A 715 20.46 13.00 -11.73
N ARG A 716 21.50 12.15 -11.78
CA ARG A 716 21.95 11.43 -10.58
C ARG A 716 22.44 12.44 -9.55
N ARG A 717 21.86 12.39 -8.35
CA ARG A 717 22.16 13.32 -7.27
C ARG A 717 23.44 12.94 -6.54
N GLN A 718 24.23 13.95 -6.21
CA GLN A 718 25.47 13.82 -5.43
C GLN A 718 25.19 13.80 -3.92
N ASP A 719 24.10 14.44 -3.49
CA ASP A 719 23.74 14.58 -2.07
C ASP A 719 22.96 13.36 -1.56
N PRO A 720 23.43 12.68 -0.50
CA PRO A 720 22.76 11.51 0.03
C PRO A 720 21.46 11.87 0.78
N SER A 721 21.19 13.11 1.17
CA SER A 721 19.98 13.40 1.94
C SER A 721 18.69 13.43 1.12
N SER A 722 18.74 13.29 -0.21
CA SER A 722 17.54 13.34 -1.05
C SER A 722 16.56 12.18 -0.84
N ILE A 723 15.27 12.50 -0.69
CA ILE A 723 14.22 11.55 -0.31
C ILE A 723 12.98 11.59 -1.21
N TYR A 724 12.41 10.43 -1.47
CA TYR A 724 11.09 10.25 -2.05
C TYR A 724 10.19 9.67 -0.96
N VAL A 725 9.21 10.47 -0.49
CA VAL A 725 8.28 10.05 0.55
C VAL A 725 6.96 9.68 -0.09
N LEU A 726 6.75 8.40 -0.31
CA LEU A 726 5.49 7.84 -0.79
C LEU A 726 4.46 7.93 0.34
N THR A 727 3.42 8.75 0.15
CA THR A 727 2.34 8.96 1.14
C THR A 727 1.05 8.23 0.79
N LEU A 728 0.93 7.72 -0.44
CA LEU A 728 -0.19 6.92 -0.91
C LEU A 728 0.29 5.84 -1.90
N PRO A 729 -0.09 4.56 -1.73
CA PRO A 729 0.42 3.45 -2.54
C PRO A 729 -0.34 3.29 -3.87
N ALA A 730 -0.52 4.39 -4.61
CA ALA A 730 -1.08 4.32 -5.96
C ALA A 730 -0.09 3.62 -6.90
N PRO A 731 -0.54 2.70 -7.77
CA PRO A 731 0.33 1.98 -8.70
C PRO A 731 1.29 2.89 -9.46
N GLU A 732 0.79 4.03 -9.95
CA GLU A 732 1.56 5.01 -10.71
C GLU A 732 2.73 5.61 -9.91
N LEU A 733 2.58 5.74 -8.60
CA LEU A 733 3.59 6.29 -7.70
C LEU A 733 4.56 5.21 -7.20
N VAL A 734 4.04 4.03 -6.86
CA VAL A 734 4.88 2.87 -6.46
C VAL A 734 5.87 2.53 -7.57
N ASN A 735 5.42 2.52 -8.83
CA ASN A 735 6.25 2.23 -10.00
C ASN A 735 7.40 3.24 -10.20
N LEU A 736 7.38 4.42 -9.57
CA LEU A 736 8.46 5.40 -9.67
C LEU A 736 9.68 5.05 -8.81
N HIS A 737 9.55 4.11 -7.86
CA HIS A 737 10.59 3.77 -6.89
C HIS A 737 11.98 3.51 -7.52
N GLN A 738 12.05 2.86 -8.68
CA GLN A 738 13.28 2.56 -9.39
C GLN A 738 13.85 3.81 -10.07
N ALA A 739 13.00 4.62 -10.68
CA ALA A 739 13.42 5.84 -11.36
C ALA A 739 14.03 6.84 -10.35
N VAL A 740 13.35 7.09 -9.23
CA VAL A 740 13.88 7.98 -8.18
C VAL A 740 15.15 7.40 -7.52
N ARG A 741 15.23 6.07 -7.32
CA ARG A 741 16.45 5.44 -6.78
C ARG A 741 17.65 5.60 -7.71
N ARG A 742 17.47 5.45 -9.03
CA ARG A 742 18.55 5.68 -10.02
C ARG A 742 19.06 7.11 -9.98
N SER A 743 18.17 8.07 -9.71
CA SER A 743 18.54 9.47 -9.51
C SER A 743 19.10 9.75 -8.11
N GLY A 744 19.23 8.74 -7.24
CA GLY A 744 19.92 8.85 -5.95
C GLY A 744 19.03 9.16 -4.76
N PHE A 745 17.70 9.03 -4.86
CA PHE A 745 16.79 9.25 -3.74
C PHE A 745 16.68 8.03 -2.82
N ALA A 746 16.59 8.24 -1.51
CA ALA A 746 16.10 7.24 -0.56
C ALA A 746 14.56 7.21 -0.60
N VAL A 747 13.96 6.02 -0.55
CA VAL A 747 12.52 5.79 -0.64
C VAL A 747 11.97 5.55 0.76
N VAL A 748 11.06 6.42 1.21
CA VAL A 748 10.30 6.26 2.45
C VAL A 748 8.86 5.97 2.07
N TYR A 749 8.27 4.92 2.61
CA TYR A 749 6.82 4.72 2.55
C TYR A 749 6.20 5.06 3.90
N ASP A 750 5.40 6.13 3.92
CA ASP A 750 4.71 6.65 5.09
C ASP A 750 3.23 6.26 5.01
N ILE A 751 2.85 5.18 5.72
CA ILE A 751 1.50 4.60 5.71
C ILE A 751 0.58 5.47 6.56
N LEU A 752 -0.20 6.31 5.88
CA LEU A 752 -1.07 7.30 6.52
C LEU A 752 -2.42 6.74 6.97
N ASP A 753 -2.96 5.78 6.23
CA ASP A 753 -4.32 5.31 6.37
C ASP A 753 -4.42 3.81 6.05
N GLU A 754 -5.54 3.20 6.44
CA GLU A 754 -5.86 1.83 6.06
C GLU A 754 -6.41 1.80 4.61
N TRP A 755 -5.52 1.82 3.63
CA TRP A 755 -5.86 2.04 2.23
C TRP A 755 -6.82 0.99 1.64
N GLU A 756 -6.76 -0.27 2.11
CA GLU A 756 -7.68 -1.34 1.68
C GLU A 756 -9.12 -1.06 2.17
N ALA A 757 -9.26 -0.67 3.43
CA ALA A 757 -10.54 -0.25 3.98
C ALA A 757 -11.05 1.07 3.35
N PHE A 758 -10.19 2.03 3.03
CA PHE A 758 -10.56 3.25 2.30
C PHE A 758 -11.03 2.95 0.87
N ASN A 759 -10.43 1.96 0.20
CA ASN A 759 -10.89 1.48 -1.10
C ASN A 759 -12.28 0.84 -1.01
N ALA A 760 -12.52 0.02 0.02
CA ALA A 760 -13.80 -0.65 0.23
C ALA A 760 -14.98 0.33 0.40
N VAL A 761 -14.73 1.55 0.90
CA VAL A 761 -15.73 2.64 1.00
C VAL A 761 -15.67 3.65 -0.15
N GLY A 762 -14.89 3.38 -1.19
CA GLY A 762 -14.79 4.17 -2.41
C GLY A 762 -13.98 5.47 -2.31
N GLN A 763 -13.17 5.62 -1.25
CA GLN A 763 -12.35 6.83 -1.01
C GLN A 763 -10.93 6.71 -1.58
N ALA A 764 -10.40 5.49 -1.73
CA ALA A 764 -9.12 5.22 -2.38
C ALA A 764 -9.30 4.31 -3.63
N PRO A 765 -10.04 4.74 -4.67
CA PRO A 765 -10.35 3.89 -5.83
C PRO A 765 -9.12 3.48 -6.65
N TRP A 766 -8.00 4.17 -6.49
CA TRP A 766 -6.70 3.88 -7.12
C TRP A 766 -5.89 2.80 -6.36
N TYR A 767 -6.34 2.39 -5.18
CA TYR A 767 -5.63 1.43 -4.34
C TYR A 767 -5.47 0.06 -5.01
N SER A 768 -4.29 -0.55 -4.80
CA SER A 768 -4.01 -1.93 -5.18
C SER A 768 -3.20 -2.63 -4.10
N LYS A 769 -3.75 -3.71 -3.52
CA LYS A 769 -3.08 -4.53 -2.51
C LYS A 769 -1.67 -4.98 -2.90
N ALA A 770 -1.49 -5.43 -4.14
CA ALA A 770 -0.19 -5.88 -4.63
C ALA A 770 0.88 -4.76 -4.62
N HIS A 771 0.50 -3.55 -5.05
CA HIS A 771 1.40 -2.40 -5.11
C HIS A 771 1.68 -1.83 -3.71
N GLU A 772 0.72 -1.92 -2.79
CA GLU A 772 1.00 -1.58 -1.39
C GLU A 772 2.01 -2.55 -0.77
N HIS A 773 1.85 -3.87 -1.01
CA HIS A 773 2.84 -4.85 -0.57
C HIS A 773 4.22 -4.57 -1.19
N GLU A 774 4.27 -4.20 -2.47
CA GLU A 774 5.51 -3.79 -3.13
C GLU A 774 6.12 -2.53 -2.50
N ALA A 775 5.31 -1.51 -2.22
CA ALA A 775 5.77 -0.29 -1.55
C ALA A 775 6.41 -0.61 -0.19
N VAL A 776 5.78 -1.50 0.58
CA VAL A 776 6.32 -1.98 1.86
C VAL A 776 7.65 -2.70 1.68
N MET A 777 7.77 -3.58 0.69
CA MET A 777 8.99 -4.36 0.45
C MET A 777 10.13 -3.54 -0.16
N ALA A 778 9.80 -2.54 -0.99
CA ALA A 778 10.77 -1.79 -1.78
C ALA A 778 11.25 -0.49 -1.12
N ALA A 779 10.60 0.00 -0.07
CA ALA A 779 11.02 1.21 0.65
C ALA A 779 12.22 0.97 1.57
N ASP A 780 13.16 1.92 1.61
CA ASP A 780 14.29 1.92 2.55
C ASP A 780 13.79 2.03 4.00
N VAL A 781 12.79 2.88 4.23
CA VAL A 781 12.13 3.06 5.52
C VAL A 781 10.63 2.92 5.34
N VAL A 782 9.99 2.12 6.20
CA VAL A 782 8.53 2.08 6.30
C VAL A 782 8.10 2.60 7.67
N ALA A 783 7.37 3.71 7.64
CA ALA A 783 6.72 4.28 8.80
C ALA A 783 5.20 4.10 8.65
N ALA A 784 4.50 3.91 9.75
CA ALA A 784 3.04 3.93 9.77
C ALA A 784 2.55 4.76 10.94
N VAL A 785 1.40 5.43 10.77
CA VAL A 785 0.86 6.31 11.82
C VAL A 785 0.32 5.56 13.04
N SER A 786 0.06 4.25 12.93
CA SER A 786 -0.52 3.47 14.03
C SER A 786 0.03 2.03 14.11
N PRO A 787 0.01 1.39 15.30
CA PRO A 787 0.41 0.00 15.47
C PRO A 787 -0.39 -1.02 14.63
N PRO A 788 -1.72 -0.87 14.43
CA PRO A 788 -2.46 -1.79 13.56
C PRO A 788 -1.96 -1.79 12.10
N LEU A 789 -1.49 -0.66 11.60
CA LEU A 789 -0.92 -0.56 10.25
C LEU A 789 0.44 -1.26 10.15
N THR A 790 1.29 -1.22 11.18
CA THR A 790 2.53 -2.01 11.19
C THR A 790 2.23 -3.50 11.35
N ALA A 791 1.28 -3.88 12.20
CA ALA A 791 0.86 -5.26 12.39
C ALA A 791 0.30 -5.89 11.10
N LYS A 792 -0.43 -5.12 10.27
CA LYS A 792 -0.95 -5.56 8.96
C LYS A 792 0.16 -6.16 8.09
N PHE A 793 1.35 -5.55 8.09
CA PHE A 793 2.47 -5.93 7.23
C PHE A 793 3.62 -6.64 7.95
N GLY A 794 3.46 -7.00 9.23
CA GLY A 794 4.49 -7.68 10.01
C GLY A 794 4.93 -9.04 9.44
N HIS A 795 4.09 -9.65 8.59
CA HIS A 795 4.42 -10.87 7.86
C HIS A 795 5.32 -10.64 6.62
N LEU A 796 5.43 -9.39 6.14
CA LEU A 796 6.28 -9.00 5.02
C LEU A 796 7.65 -8.48 5.50
N ARG A 797 7.65 -7.63 6.52
CA ARG A 797 8.86 -7.05 7.10
C ARG A 797 8.70 -6.76 8.59
N GLY A 798 9.78 -6.93 9.36
CA GLY A 798 9.78 -6.80 10.82
C GLY A 798 10.35 -5.47 11.35
N ASP A 799 10.89 -4.63 10.47
CA ASP A 799 11.62 -3.39 10.78
C ASP A 799 10.78 -2.12 10.50
N MET A 800 9.46 -2.20 10.69
CA MET A 800 8.57 -1.05 10.50
C MET A 800 8.48 -0.20 11.77
N HIS A 801 8.32 1.11 11.59
CA HIS A 801 8.28 2.06 12.69
C HIS A 801 6.90 2.69 12.84
N VAL A 802 6.38 2.75 14.07
CA VAL A 802 5.16 3.51 14.37
C VAL A 802 5.56 4.97 14.61
N ILE A 803 5.18 5.86 13.70
CA ILE A 803 5.38 7.31 13.80
C ILE A 803 4.04 7.99 13.62
N GLY A 804 3.36 8.21 14.74
CA GLY A 804 2.07 8.89 14.78
C GLY A 804 2.09 10.28 14.14
N ASN A 805 0.90 10.81 13.90
CA ASN A 805 0.67 12.19 13.53
C ASN A 805 1.15 13.16 14.62
N GLY A 806 1.25 14.42 14.22
CA GLY A 806 1.64 15.50 15.10
C GLY A 806 0.68 16.68 15.03
N TYR A 807 1.00 17.72 15.79
CA TYR A 807 0.26 18.97 15.81
C TYR A 807 1.20 20.16 15.60
N THR A 808 0.63 21.31 15.23
CA THR A 808 1.36 22.58 15.06
C THR A 808 0.88 23.60 16.10
N PRO A 809 1.70 23.94 17.13
CA PRO A 809 1.33 24.96 18.13
C PRO A 809 0.90 26.30 17.52
N ALA A 810 1.60 26.76 16.48
CA ALA A 810 1.32 28.04 15.83
C ALA A 810 -0.07 28.11 15.18
N VAL A 811 -0.64 26.99 14.73
CA VAL A 811 -1.98 26.93 14.12
C VAL A 811 -3.06 27.16 15.17
N LEU A 812 -2.87 26.67 16.39
CA LEU A 812 -3.81 26.85 17.52
C LEU A 812 -3.55 28.13 18.31
N GLY A 813 -2.39 28.77 18.09
CA GLY A 813 -1.92 29.98 18.74
C GLY A 813 -1.06 29.66 19.96
N LEU A 814 0.18 30.17 19.98
CA LEU A 814 1.20 29.84 20.99
C LEU A 814 0.77 30.15 22.42
N ASP A 815 -0.01 31.23 22.60
CA ASP A 815 -0.52 31.67 23.91
C ASP A 815 -1.78 30.91 24.36
N ASN A 816 -2.35 30.04 23.50
CA ASN A 816 -3.60 29.33 23.77
C ASN A 816 -3.38 27.93 24.35
N LYS A 817 -2.14 27.56 24.66
CA LYS A 817 -1.84 26.29 25.31
C LYS A 817 -2.60 26.18 26.63
N PHE A 818 -3.29 25.06 26.82
CA PHE A 818 -4.13 24.77 27.98
C PHE A 818 -5.21 25.82 28.26
N CYS A 819 -5.67 26.57 27.25
CA CYS A 819 -6.67 27.63 27.44
C CYS A 819 -8.01 27.11 27.99
N ALA A 820 -8.33 25.83 27.81
CA ALA A 820 -9.55 25.22 28.34
C ALA A 820 -9.52 25.00 29.86
N ALA A 821 -8.34 25.10 30.51
CA ALA A 821 -8.23 25.06 31.96
C ALA A 821 -9.11 26.13 32.64
N GLY A 822 -9.33 27.27 31.97
CA GLY A 822 -10.18 28.36 32.45
C GLY A 822 -11.69 28.06 32.42
N ALA A 823 -12.17 27.19 31.53
CA ALA A 823 -13.59 26.84 31.41
C ALA A 823 -14.12 26.19 32.69
N ARG A 824 -13.31 25.35 33.33
CA ARG A 824 -13.70 24.60 34.53
C ARG A 824 -14.00 25.48 35.75
N ASN A 825 -13.58 26.74 35.72
CA ASN A 825 -13.79 27.71 36.79
C ASN A 825 -15.00 28.62 36.55
N ASP A 826 -15.74 28.47 35.44
CA ASP A 826 -16.76 29.43 35.02
C ASP A 826 -18.18 29.20 35.59
N GLY A 827 -18.40 28.07 36.27
CA GLY A 827 -19.66 27.72 36.95
C GLY A 827 -20.89 27.63 36.05
N LYS A 828 -20.69 27.59 34.72
CA LYS A 828 -21.76 27.53 33.71
C LYS A 828 -22.00 26.08 33.25
N GLN A 829 -23.04 25.91 32.43
CA GLN A 829 -23.42 24.66 31.77
C GLN A 829 -22.21 23.95 31.14
N LEU A 830 -22.00 22.68 31.48
CA LEU A 830 -20.89 21.84 31.01
C LEU A 830 -20.94 21.70 29.49
N ARG A 831 -19.78 21.82 28.83
CA ARG A 831 -19.68 21.83 27.36
C ARG A 831 -18.76 20.75 26.86
N ILE A 832 -19.24 19.97 25.89
CA ILE A 832 -18.52 18.89 25.25
C ILE A 832 -18.39 19.24 23.76
N GLY A 833 -17.19 19.19 23.22
CA GLY A 833 -16.92 19.72 21.89
C GLY A 833 -16.30 18.74 20.92
N TYR A 834 -16.56 18.97 19.64
CA TYR A 834 -15.89 18.30 18.53
C TYR A 834 -15.50 19.33 17.48
N PHE A 835 -14.33 19.16 16.85
CA PHE A 835 -14.03 19.80 15.57
C PHE A 835 -13.43 18.80 14.58
N GLY A 836 -13.77 18.94 13.31
CA GLY A 836 -13.20 18.13 12.23
C GLY A 836 -14.15 17.88 11.07
N HIS A 837 -13.81 16.91 10.21
CA HIS A 837 -14.69 16.50 9.11
C HIS A 837 -15.89 15.72 9.64
N LEU A 838 -17.09 16.03 9.12
CA LEU A 838 -18.39 15.60 9.67
C LEU A 838 -19.11 14.52 8.85
N THR A 839 -18.35 13.67 8.16
CA THR A 839 -18.90 12.66 7.25
C THR A 839 -19.50 11.45 7.97
N ASP A 840 -20.60 10.94 7.43
CA ASP A 840 -21.24 9.68 7.84
C ASP A 840 -20.38 8.43 7.66
N ALA A 841 -19.27 8.51 6.91
CA ALA A 841 -18.46 7.32 6.63
C ALA A 841 -17.77 6.77 7.90
N TRP A 842 -17.35 7.65 8.81
CA TRP A 842 -16.61 7.27 10.02
C TRP A 842 -17.00 8.03 11.28
N PHE A 843 -17.68 9.18 11.17
CA PHE A 843 -18.19 9.89 12.35
C PHE A 843 -19.47 9.20 12.86
N ASP A 844 -19.50 8.87 14.15
CA ASP A 844 -20.64 8.20 14.75
C ASP A 844 -21.71 9.19 15.23
N TRP A 845 -22.50 9.68 14.27
CA TRP A 845 -23.62 10.58 14.54
C TRP A 845 -24.69 9.96 15.44
N GLY A 846 -24.92 8.65 15.35
CA GLY A 846 -25.90 7.96 16.20
C GLY A 846 -25.49 8.06 17.66
N LEU A 847 -24.23 7.70 17.94
CA LEU A 847 -23.64 7.79 19.27
C LEU A 847 -23.72 9.22 19.85
N VAL A 848 -23.34 10.24 19.06
CA VAL A 848 -23.35 11.64 19.52
C VAL A 848 -24.77 12.14 19.79
N LEU A 849 -25.72 11.86 18.90
CA LEU A 849 -27.13 12.27 19.08
C LEU A 849 -27.76 11.59 20.30
N ASP A 850 -27.50 10.31 20.51
CA ASP A 850 -28.04 9.57 21.65
C ASP A 850 -27.38 9.98 22.96
N ALA A 851 -26.07 10.23 22.96
CA ALA A 851 -25.37 10.78 24.13
C ALA A 851 -25.90 12.16 24.51
N ALA A 852 -26.14 13.04 23.53
CA ALA A 852 -26.72 14.36 23.78
C ALA A 852 -28.12 14.26 24.40
N ARG A 853 -28.96 13.29 23.99
CA ARG A 853 -30.28 13.05 24.60
C ARG A 853 -30.18 12.54 26.04
N GLN A 854 -29.16 11.75 26.37
CA GLN A 854 -28.96 11.21 27.72
C GLN A 854 -28.25 12.19 28.67
N LEU A 855 -27.63 13.24 28.14
CA LEU A 855 -26.93 14.28 28.90
C LEU A 855 -27.55 15.67 28.68
N PRO A 856 -28.81 15.89 29.08
CA PRO A 856 -29.53 17.16 28.82
C PRO A 856 -28.87 18.37 29.50
N ASP A 857 -28.13 18.15 30.58
CA ASP A 857 -27.42 19.20 31.33
C ASP A 857 -26.09 19.61 30.67
N CYS A 858 -25.61 18.84 29.70
CA CYS A 858 -24.40 19.13 28.93
C CYS A 858 -24.77 19.74 27.57
N ARG A 859 -23.98 20.71 27.11
CA ARG A 859 -24.09 21.28 25.77
C ARG A 859 -23.04 20.67 24.83
N PHE A 860 -23.48 20.13 23.71
CA PHE A 860 -22.65 19.60 22.64
C PHE A 860 -22.41 20.68 21.58
N GLU A 861 -21.15 21.00 21.30
CA GLU A 861 -20.74 21.95 20.26
C GLU A 861 -19.94 21.22 19.18
N ILE A 862 -20.52 21.09 17.97
CA ILE A 862 -19.91 20.37 16.86
C ILE A 862 -19.51 21.36 15.76
N ILE A 863 -18.20 21.46 15.52
CA ILE A 863 -17.59 22.35 14.54
C ILE A 863 -17.10 21.53 13.34
N GLY A 864 -17.38 21.99 12.13
CA GLY A 864 -16.93 21.30 10.92
C GLY A 864 -17.86 21.50 9.74
N TYR A 865 -17.64 20.68 8.72
CA TYR A 865 -18.46 20.66 7.52
C TYR A 865 -18.56 19.23 6.98
N GLY A 866 -19.57 18.98 6.15
CA GLY A 866 -19.79 17.70 5.49
C GLY A 866 -20.84 16.82 6.18
N GLU A 867 -21.59 17.38 7.11
CA GLU A 867 -22.69 16.69 7.78
C GLU A 867 -23.86 16.43 6.79
N PRO A 868 -24.45 15.23 6.80
CA PRO A 868 -25.62 14.90 5.99
C PRO A 868 -26.86 15.71 6.38
N GLN A 869 -27.82 15.81 5.46
CA GLN A 869 -29.08 16.52 5.72
C GLN A 869 -29.86 15.92 6.90
N TRP A 870 -29.93 14.59 7.00
CA TRP A 870 -30.64 13.92 8.09
C TRP A 870 -30.05 14.27 9.47
N VAL A 871 -28.74 14.53 9.54
CA VAL A 871 -28.07 14.96 10.77
C VAL A 871 -28.49 16.36 11.14
N ARG A 872 -28.55 17.30 10.18
CA ARG A 872 -29.05 18.66 10.44
C ARG A 872 -30.48 18.63 10.97
N ASP A 873 -31.32 17.80 10.36
CA ASP A 873 -32.71 17.63 10.79
C ASP A 873 -32.78 17.01 12.19
N ALA A 874 -32.02 15.94 12.48
CA ALA A 874 -31.99 15.31 13.79
C ALA A 874 -31.40 16.21 14.89
N ALA A 875 -30.32 16.94 14.60
CA ALA A 875 -29.67 17.89 15.50
C ALA A 875 -30.62 19.02 15.90
N SER A 876 -31.48 19.49 14.98
CA SER A 876 -32.50 20.52 15.26
C SER A 876 -33.52 20.11 16.32
N GLN A 877 -33.69 18.80 16.55
CA GLN A 877 -34.59 18.23 17.55
C GLN A 877 -33.91 17.94 18.90
N VAL A 878 -32.59 18.16 19.01
CA VAL A 878 -31.80 17.91 20.22
C VAL A 878 -31.36 19.26 20.79
N PRO A 879 -32.06 19.81 21.81
CA PRO A 879 -31.93 21.23 22.21
C PRO A 879 -30.55 21.60 22.77
N ASN A 880 -29.80 20.62 23.25
CA ASN A 880 -28.47 20.79 23.81
C ASN A 880 -27.34 20.45 22.81
N LEU A 881 -27.63 20.21 21.52
CA LEU A 881 -26.63 20.00 20.48
C LEU A 881 -26.63 21.15 19.47
N THR A 882 -25.48 21.75 19.24
CA THR A 882 -25.30 22.88 18.31
C THR A 882 -24.29 22.53 17.22
N LEU A 883 -24.69 22.64 15.96
CA LEU A 883 -23.80 22.59 14.79
C LEU A 883 -23.32 24.01 14.47
N LEU A 884 -22.03 24.29 14.61
CA LEU A 884 -21.46 25.64 14.47
C LEU A 884 -20.93 25.94 13.06
N GLY A 885 -20.87 24.92 12.19
CA GLY A 885 -20.31 25.06 10.84
C GLY A 885 -18.79 25.15 10.82
N LYS A 886 -18.23 25.64 9.70
CA LYS A 886 -16.79 25.70 9.49
C LYS A 886 -16.18 26.87 10.27
N VAL A 887 -15.24 26.56 11.17
CA VAL A 887 -14.43 27.54 11.89
C VAL A 887 -12.97 27.40 11.41
N PRO A 888 -12.27 28.52 11.12
CA PRO A 888 -10.85 28.47 10.78
C PRO A 888 -10.01 27.83 11.91
N PRO A 889 -8.96 27.04 11.59
CA PRO A 889 -8.11 26.42 12.62
C PRO A 889 -7.57 27.39 13.67
N SER A 890 -7.18 28.60 13.26
CA SER A 890 -6.69 29.68 14.13
C SER A 890 -7.71 30.20 15.14
N ASP A 891 -8.98 29.85 14.98
CA ASP A 891 -10.11 30.31 15.80
C ASP A 891 -10.73 29.17 16.62
N LEU A 892 -10.30 27.92 16.43
CA LEU A 892 -10.84 26.76 17.18
C LEU A 892 -10.66 26.91 18.69
N TRP A 893 -9.54 27.50 19.13
CA TRP A 893 -9.27 27.76 20.55
C TRP A 893 -10.33 28.68 21.19
N LYS A 894 -10.96 29.60 20.43
CA LYS A 894 -12.01 30.50 20.95
C LYS A 894 -13.24 29.74 21.41
N HIS A 895 -13.51 28.60 20.80
CA HIS A 895 -14.56 27.68 21.20
C HIS A 895 -14.06 26.72 22.28
N ALA A 896 -12.94 26.05 22.00
CA ALA A 896 -12.37 25.03 22.88
C ALA A 896 -11.99 25.53 24.27
N ARG A 897 -11.63 26.81 24.43
CA ARG A 897 -11.39 27.45 25.75
C ARG A 897 -12.60 27.44 26.69
N HIS A 898 -13.80 27.14 26.20
CA HIS A 898 -15.03 27.02 26.97
C HIS A 898 -15.50 25.57 27.11
N TRP A 899 -14.79 24.62 26.51
CA TRP A 899 -15.11 23.20 26.57
C TRP A 899 -14.52 22.57 27.83
N HIS A 900 -15.19 21.53 28.30
CA HIS A 900 -14.78 20.72 29.44
C HIS A 900 -14.18 19.38 29.00
N ALA A 901 -14.61 18.87 27.85
CA ALA A 901 -14.09 17.68 27.19
C ALA A 901 -14.16 17.80 25.66
N GLY A 902 -13.19 17.19 24.97
CA GLY A 902 -13.20 16.95 23.54
C GLY A 902 -13.76 15.57 23.18
N LEU A 903 -14.24 15.41 21.95
CA LEU A 903 -14.76 14.15 21.43
C LEU A 903 -13.96 13.64 20.24
N ALA A 904 -13.84 12.32 20.14
CA ALA A 904 -13.37 11.61 18.96
C ALA A 904 -14.26 10.38 18.70
N PRO A 905 -15.53 10.57 18.26
CA PRO A 905 -16.52 9.51 18.18
C PRO A 905 -16.47 8.82 16.81
N PHE A 906 -15.59 7.84 16.67
CA PHE A 906 -15.45 7.06 15.44
C PHE A 906 -16.30 5.79 15.49
N ARG A 907 -16.88 5.44 14.34
CA ARG A 907 -17.62 4.18 14.18
C ARG A 907 -16.65 2.99 14.31
N PRO A 908 -16.98 1.97 15.11
CA PRO A 908 -16.13 0.79 15.24
C PRO A 908 -15.92 0.10 13.89
N GLY A 909 -14.68 -0.26 13.58
CA GLY A 909 -14.35 -0.98 12.36
C GLY A 909 -12.89 -0.83 11.95
N PRO A 910 -12.47 -1.50 10.86
CA PRO A 910 -11.08 -1.51 10.41
C PRO A 910 -10.50 -0.11 10.14
N LEU A 911 -11.34 0.81 9.63
CA LEU A 911 -10.95 2.22 9.41
C LEU A 911 -10.60 2.92 10.73
N ALA A 912 -11.45 2.80 11.76
CA ALA A 912 -11.23 3.50 13.02
C ALA A 912 -10.04 2.93 13.79
N VAL A 913 -9.85 1.61 13.79
CA VAL A 913 -8.77 0.98 14.57
C VAL A 913 -7.38 1.44 14.11
N ALA A 914 -7.24 1.75 12.82
CA ALA A 914 -5.96 2.06 12.17
C ALA A 914 -5.61 3.56 12.09
N ILE A 915 -6.52 4.48 12.42
CA ILE A 915 -6.26 5.93 12.31
C ILE A 915 -5.54 6.50 13.54
N ASP A 916 -4.75 7.55 13.33
CA ASP A 916 -4.17 8.38 14.40
C ASP A 916 -4.66 9.84 14.29
N PRO A 917 -5.76 10.21 14.95
CA PRO A 917 -6.46 11.47 14.71
C PRO A 917 -5.74 12.69 15.29
N ILE A 918 -5.32 13.61 14.42
CA ILE A 918 -4.63 14.88 14.77
C ILE A 918 -5.35 15.66 15.89
N LYS A 919 -6.69 15.73 15.85
CA LYS A 919 -7.53 16.44 16.83
C LYS A 919 -7.30 16.02 18.27
N VAL A 920 -6.89 14.78 18.54
CA VAL A 920 -6.59 14.32 19.90
C VAL A 920 -5.40 15.09 20.48
N TYR A 921 -4.34 15.27 19.68
CA TYR A 921 -3.19 16.09 20.09
C TYR A 921 -3.57 17.57 20.21
N GLU A 922 -4.48 18.07 19.37
CA GLU A 922 -5.00 19.44 19.47
C GLU A 922 -5.82 19.63 20.76
N TYR A 923 -6.61 18.63 21.19
CA TYR A 923 -7.31 18.66 22.47
C TYR A 923 -6.36 18.64 23.66
N ILE A 924 -5.35 17.78 23.63
CA ILE A 924 -4.28 17.76 24.66
C ILE A 924 -3.61 19.14 24.72
N TYR A 925 -3.25 19.74 23.58
CA TYR A 925 -2.65 21.08 23.53
C TYR A 925 -3.54 22.16 24.15
N LEU A 926 -4.86 22.09 23.92
CA LEU A 926 -5.84 23.03 24.46
C LEU A 926 -6.21 22.74 25.93
N GLY A 927 -5.72 21.63 26.49
CA GLY A 927 -5.94 21.24 27.89
C GLY A 927 -7.27 20.50 28.12
N LEU A 928 -7.78 19.83 27.10
CA LEU A 928 -9.05 19.11 27.14
C LEU A 928 -8.83 17.61 27.31
N PRO A 929 -9.47 16.96 28.30
CA PRO A 929 -9.61 15.52 28.25
C PRO A 929 -10.49 15.11 27.06
N THR A 930 -10.25 13.92 26.51
CA THR A 930 -10.89 13.46 25.28
C THR A 930 -11.56 12.11 25.48
N VAL A 931 -12.82 12.00 25.06
CA VAL A 931 -13.52 10.70 24.96
C VAL A 931 -13.46 10.23 23.52
N CYS A 932 -12.88 9.04 23.30
CA CYS A 932 -12.64 8.46 22.00
C CYS A 932 -13.31 7.08 21.89
N THR A 933 -13.79 6.72 20.69
CA THR A 933 -14.34 5.39 20.38
C THR A 933 -13.66 4.81 19.15
N GLY A 934 -13.57 3.48 19.04
CA GLY A 934 -13.08 2.79 17.85
C GLY A 934 -11.55 2.81 17.64
N ILE A 935 -10.76 3.41 18.55
CA ILE A 935 -9.30 3.55 18.39
C ILE A 935 -8.53 3.07 19.65
N PRO A 936 -8.35 1.75 19.85
CA PRO A 936 -7.78 1.20 21.08
C PRO A 936 -6.38 1.71 21.44
N HIS A 937 -5.54 2.01 20.44
CA HIS A 937 -4.13 2.36 20.67
C HIS A 937 -3.91 3.79 21.20
N LEU A 938 -4.97 4.60 21.35
CA LEU A 938 -4.89 5.92 21.98
C LEU A 938 -5.12 5.89 23.50
N ALA A 939 -5.43 4.71 24.07
CA ALA A 939 -5.75 4.57 25.49
C ALA A 939 -4.61 4.98 26.43
N ASP A 940 -3.36 4.93 25.96
CA ASP A 940 -2.17 5.29 26.73
C ASP A 940 -1.87 6.81 26.70
N LEU A 941 -2.60 7.61 25.91
CA LEU A 941 -2.40 9.05 25.85
C LEU A 941 -2.98 9.76 27.08
N PRO A 942 -2.28 10.77 27.63
CA PRO A 942 -2.74 11.46 28.84
C PRO A 942 -4.05 12.19 28.59
N GLY A 943 -5.03 11.95 29.46
CA GLY A 943 -6.35 12.55 29.38
C GLY A 943 -7.24 11.99 28.27
N VAL A 944 -6.89 10.87 27.65
CA VAL A 944 -7.73 10.19 26.65
C VAL A 944 -8.41 8.97 27.28
N SER A 945 -9.72 8.86 27.11
CA SER A 945 -10.48 7.64 27.47
C SER A 945 -11.03 7.01 26.21
N VAL A 946 -10.58 5.79 25.92
CA VAL A 946 -11.12 4.99 24.81
C VAL A 946 -12.20 4.08 25.35
N VAL A 947 -13.41 4.20 24.81
CA VAL A 947 -14.60 3.45 25.25
C VAL A 947 -15.39 2.93 24.06
N GLU A 948 -16.24 1.93 24.30
CA GLU A 948 -17.08 1.31 23.28
C GLU A 948 -18.53 1.26 23.73
N GLY A 949 -19.44 1.57 22.80
CA GLY A 949 -20.88 1.58 23.05
C GLY A 949 -21.38 2.81 23.79
N LEU A 950 -22.70 3.06 23.67
CA LEU A 950 -23.35 4.27 24.15
C LEU A 950 -23.26 4.46 25.67
N GLY A 951 -23.47 3.40 26.46
CA GLY A 951 -23.44 3.50 27.92
C GLY A 951 -22.09 3.96 28.45
N ALA A 952 -21.01 3.26 28.06
CA ALA A 952 -19.65 3.61 28.45
C ALA A 952 -19.22 4.98 27.89
N PHE A 953 -19.69 5.36 26.70
CA PHE A 953 -19.45 6.69 26.15
C PHE A 953 -20.08 7.80 26.99
N VAL A 954 -21.34 7.64 27.40
CA VAL A 954 -22.04 8.59 28.27
C VAL A 954 -21.37 8.68 29.65
N GLU A 955 -21.02 7.53 30.25
CA GLU A 955 -20.29 7.48 31.52
C GLU A 955 -18.92 8.15 31.43
N ALA A 956 -18.16 7.90 30.36
CA ALA A 956 -16.87 8.55 30.14
C ALA A 956 -17.01 10.05 29.90
N CYS A 957 -18.02 10.49 29.14
CA CYS A 957 -18.33 11.90 28.98
C CYS A 957 -18.60 12.56 30.34
N GLN A 958 -19.39 11.95 31.22
CA GLN A 958 -19.65 12.47 32.56
C GLN A 958 -18.39 12.49 33.42
N ALA A 959 -17.64 11.39 33.47
CA ALA A 959 -16.43 11.28 34.29
C ALA A 959 -15.37 12.33 33.88
N GLN A 960 -15.20 12.58 32.59
CA GLN A 960 -14.23 13.56 32.10
C GLN A 960 -14.59 15.02 32.45
N LEU A 961 -15.84 15.30 32.80
CA LEU A 961 -16.25 16.62 33.30
C LEU A 961 -15.75 16.86 34.73
N GLU A 962 -15.52 15.80 35.51
CA GLU A 962 -15.11 15.86 36.91
C GLU A 962 -13.59 15.68 37.11
N ILE A 963 -12.94 14.90 36.22
CA ILE A 963 -11.50 14.61 36.29
C ILE A 963 -10.67 15.88 36.05
N GLN A 964 -9.73 16.19 36.94
CA GLN A 964 -8.72 17.21 36.69
C GLN A 964 -7.64 16.67 35.74
N PRO A 965 -7.40 17.31 34.58
CA PRO A 965 -6.35 16.88 33.66
C PRO A 965 -4.96 16.94 34.30
N ASP A 966 -4.14 15.92 34.05
CA ASP A 966 -2.72 15.93 34.39
C ASP A 966 -1.94 16.73 33.34
N TYR A 967 -1.86 18.05 33.55
CA TYR A 967 -1.19 18.96 32.62
C TYR A 967 0.31 18.66 32.47
N GLU A 968 0.97 18.06 33.47
CA GLU A 968 2.39 17.69 33.39
C GLU A 968 2.58 16.48 32.47
N ALA A 969 1.71 15.47 32.57
CA ALA A 969 1.71 14.36 31.63
C ALA A 969 1.35 14.82 30.21
N MET A 970 0.36 15.72 30.07
CA MET A 970 0.01 16.33 28.78
C MET A 970 1.18 17.10 28.16
N GLU A 971 1.92 17.90 28.96
CA GLU A 971 3.10 18.64 28.52
C GLU A 971 4.17 17.71 27.92
N ARG A 972 4.55 16.66 28.65
CA ARG A 972 5.54 15.66 28.20
C ARG A 972 5.11 14.93 26.93
N CYS A 973 3.82 14.64 26.80
CA CYS A 973 3.27 14.09 25.57
C CYS A 973 3.45 15.07 24.40
N LEU A 974 3.02 16.32 24.58
CA LEU A 974 3.08 17.34 23.53
C LEU A 974 4.49 17.61 23.01
N GLU A 975 5.50 17.60 23.88
CA GLU A 975 6.91 17.74 23.50
C GLU A 975 7.37 16.69 22.47
N GLN A 976 6.78 15.49 22.51
CA GLN A 976 7.12 14.36 21.65
C GLN A 976 6.20 14.22 20.43
N THR A 977 5.09 14.97 20.38
CA THR A 977 4.06 14.85 19.34
C THR A 977 3.95 16.09 18.44
N THR A 978 4.92 17.00 18.45
CA THR A 978 5.01 18.05 17.41
C THR A 978 5.33 17.42 16.05
N TRP A 979 4.90 18.06 14.96
CA TRP A 979 5.28 17.60 13.61
C TRP A 979 6.80 17.51 13.44
N GLU A 980 7.53 18.47 14.00
CA GLU A 980 9.00 18.48 14.01
C GLU A 980 9.58 17.23 14.69
N ALA A 981 9.07 16.86 15.87
CA ALA A 981 9.53 15.66 16.59
C ALA A 981 9.21 14.36 15.84
N ARG A 982 8.03 14.28 15.20
CA ARG A 982 7.62 13.12 14.39
C ARG A 982 8.51 12.97 13.15
N PHE A 983 8.71 14.04 12.40
CA PHE A 983 9.53 14.00 11.20
C PHE A 983 11.03 13.91 11.50
N ASP A 984 11.50 14.41 12.64
CA ASP A 984 12.86 14.13 13.13
C ASP A 984 13.09 12.64 13.34
N SER A 985 12.11 11.97 13.92
CA SER A 985 12.17 10.52 14.11
C SER A 985 12.19 9.80 12.76
N MET A 986 11.39 10.25 11.79
CA MET A 986 11.38 9.67 10.45
C MET A 986 12.71 9.91 9.72
N LEU A 987 13.25 11.13 9.72
CA LEU A 987 14.52 11.44 9.06
C LEU A 987 15.72 10.78 9.71
N ARG A 988 15.71 10.53 11.02
CA ARG A 988 16.77 9.74 11.68
C ARG A 988 16.87 8.30 11.16
N LEU A 989 15.80 7.76 10.58
CA LEU A 989 15.80 6.45 9.95
C LEU A 989 16.38 6.50 8.52
N VAL A 990 16.54 7.71 7.96
CA VAL A 990 17.04 7.96 6.61
C VAL A 990 18.53 8.39 6.67
N ASP A 991 19.45 7.44 6.94
CA ASP A 991 20.92 7.41 6.66
C ASP A 991 21.65 6.54 7.73
N ALA A 992 22.71 5.75 7.48
CA ALA A 992 23.44 5.27 6.30
C ALA A 992 23.51 3.72 6.41
N ASP A 993 23.59 2.98 5.30
CA ASP A 993 23.55 1.49 5.18
C ASP A 993 22.17 0.83 4.91
N GLY A 994 21.22 1.55 4.29
CA GLY A 994 19.97 0.97 3.75
C GLY A 994 20.10 0.38 2.34
N LEU A 995 19.00 -0.20 1.80
CA LEU A 995 18.89 -0.77 0.43
C LEU A 995 19.44 0.16 -0.67
N ARG A 996 19.37 1.48 -0.45
CA ARG A 996 20.00 2.51 -1.29
C ARG A 996 21.46 2.24 -1.66
N GLY A 997 22.28 1.70 -0.74
CA GLY A 997 23.68 1.38 -0.99
C GLY A 997 23.87 0.28 -2.04
N MET A 998 22.91 -0.66 -2.15
CA MET A 998 22.98 -1.82 -3.05
C MET A 998 22.72 -1.49 -4.52
N TYR A 999 22.20 -0.30 -4.83
CA TYR A 999 21.93 0.18 -6.20
C TYR A 999 22.85 1.35 -6.61
N GLY A 1000 23.78 1.73 -5.73
CA GLY A 1000 24.74 2.81 -5.96
C GLY A 1000 26.06 2.35 -6.61
N SER A 1001 26.39 1.05 -6.50
CA SER A 1001 27.46 0.34 -7.21
C SER A 1001 26.94 -0.35 -8.47
#